data_AF-A0A2I2FC30-F1
#
_entry.id   AF-A0A2I2FC30-F1
#
_cell.length_a   1.000
_cell.length_b   1.000
_cell.length_c   1.000
_cell.angle_alpha   90.00
_cell.angle_beta   90.00
_cell.angle_gamma   90.00
#
_symmetry.space_group_name_H-M   'P 1'
#
loop_
_entity.id
_entity.type
_entity.pdbx_description
1 polymer ?
#
loop_
_entity_poly.entity_id
_entity_poly.type
_entity_poly.pdbx_seq_one_letter_code
_entity_poly.pdbx_strand_id
1 'polypeptide(L)'
;MVHAVALPARPANKASRSPSASTGHGDYRPNIPVSSTSHPDNPVPEEPRGVRSLSITDRTFTATSVSSQDTMTTSSSDPQSPQTPATEPPSDEDLGLKQLPSTENTGHQRRASTVLISQNSDDMRRVLEGVGSAGTQKIQPLCCGGGCCRSQPLSQTIGPVVGSNGVTPPDNKAYRALELNVDLLTLDSSLTNVVPLPEKTVTFSKIPASAVDMQLGPADHPPPFVQPHPPYHVYRAPVYHARELTGSGAEKRTYHFDIDITDYPTEGGNVDFVVGGAIGVCPMNKEEEVEDIFNQLGIPKSLRDKKVSVRTAKGRWPTIWGDDQPRELITTRRELLNWCSDIQSYAPTKDLFRLLGEYASEPSERQILMFLASAQGQGAFCDLRTASYVTVSQLLHAFPSSQPPLDHLLSVLHTLMPRFYSLSQDPLLSHATKGTQKRRLVEVAVTVAESGDWKGGQRTGVGSGFMERVARQVVDAEKQGIDPSTLDIHIPMFRGLMANPLATRFASDGPMLLIGAGVGVAPFRGFVQRRLKSANCANKVWVLQGVRDSLLDELYRGEWGVDEAKVRTVVQSRKGESKYVQEEVRHQADLVWFVINALDGRVFVCGSGKGMGEGVEAALVDVAMVKGNLNEEEAKLFWKNKNEAGQYIAETW
;
A
#
# COMPACT_ATOMS: atom_id res chain seq x y z
N MET A 1 -43.29 -44.54 -19.28
CA MET A 1 -44.25 -44.69 -20.40
C MET A 1 -44.43 -43.30 -21.00
N VAL A 2 -43.59 -42.87 -21.95
CA VAL A 2 -43.54 -43.25 -23.38
C VAL A 2 -44.81 -42.79 -24.11
N HIS A 3 -44.74 -41.66 -24.83
CA HIS A 3 -44.64 -41.67 -26.29
C HIS A 3 -44.27 -40.29 -26.85
N ALA A 4 -43.46 -40.33 -27.91
CA ALA A 4 -42.80 -39.25 -28.63
C ALA A 4 -43.51 -38.93 -29.97
N VAL A 5 -42.80 -38.20 -30.86
CA VAL A 5 -42.95 -38.00 -32.34
C VAL A 5 -43.56 -36.62 -32.70
N ALA A 6 -43.04 -35.77 -33.62
CA ALA A 6 -41.79 -35.67 -34.40
C ALA A 6 -41.66 -34.27 -35.04
N LEU A 7 -40.45 -33.96 -35.51
CA LEU A 7 -40.00 -32.79 -36.30
C LEU A 7 -40.54 -32.77 -37.75
N PRO A 8 -40.41 -31.62 -38.45
CA PRO A 8 -40.14 -31.63 -39.89
C PRO A 8 -38.82 -30.95 -40.28
N ALA A 9 -38.34 -31.37 -41.45
CA ALA A 9 -36.97 -31.25 -41.96
C ALA A 9 -36.70 -30.01 -42.86
N ARG A 10 -35.40 -29.78 -43.08
CA ARG A 10 -34.75 -28.87 -44.05
C ARG A 10 -35.18 -29.08 -45.51
N PRO A 11 -34.87 -28.11 -46.40
CA PRO A 11 -34.36 -28.40 -47.73
C PRO A 11 -32.90 -27.96 -47.93
N ALA A 12 -32.29 -28.56 -48.95
CA ALA A 12 -30.86 -28.70 -49.18
C ALA A 12 -30.21 -27.64 -50.11
N ASN A 13 -28.87 -27.64 -50.05
CA ASN A 13 -27.87 -26.93 -50.86
C ASN A 13 -28.15 -26.76 -52.36
N LYS A 14 -27.71 -25.62 -52.91
CA LYS A 14 -27.09 -25.51 -54.24
C LYS A 14 -25.88 -24.57 -54.23
N ALA A 15 -24.91 -24.92 -55.06
CA ALA A 15 -23.49 -24.57 -55.00
C ALA A 15 -23.08 -23.25 -55.68
N SER A 16 -21.94 -22.74 -55.20
CA SER A 16 -20.82 -22.07 -55.90
C SER A 16 -21.09 -21.03 -56.99
N ARG A 17 -20.60 -19.80 -56.77
CA ARG A 17 -19.72 -19.07 -57.70
C ARG A 17 -19.16 -17.80 -57.02
N SER A 18 -17.84 -17.66 -57.01
CA SER A 18 -17.15 -16.37 -56.88
C SER A 18 -17.45 -15.51 -58.12
N PRO A 19 -17.43 -14.17 -58.02
CA PRO A 19 -16.17 -13.47 -58.34
C PRO A 19 -15.92 -12.12 -57.61
N SER A 20 -14.64 -11.73 -57.66
CA SER A 20 -14.09 -10.38 -57.86
C SER A 20 -14.32 -9.24 -56.86
N ALA A 21 -13.18 -8.65 -56.50
CA ALA A 21 -12.99 -7.39 -55.79
C ALA A 21 -13.61 -6.17 -56.48
N SER A 22 -14.12 -5.23 -55.67
CA SER A 22 -14.09 -3.78 -55.94
C SER A 22 -14.33 -2.99 -54.65
N THR A 23 -13.25 -2.40 -54.14
CA THR A 23 -13.11 -1.04 -53.57
C THR A 23 -14.34 -0.27 -53.05
N GLY A 24 -14.22 0.23 -51.81
CA GLY A 24 -14.47 1.65 -51.50
C GLY A 24 -15.59 1.97 -50.51
N HIS A 25 -15.25 2.10 -49.22
CA HIS A 25 -15.37 3.36 -48.45
C HIS A 25 -14.72 3.15 -47.07
N GLY A 26 -13.73 3.98 -46.77
CA GLY A 26 -12.84 3.81 -45.62
C GLY A 26 -13.40 4.36 -44.31
N ASP A 27 -13.41 3.51 -43.30
CA ASP A 27 -13.29 3.90 -41.90
C ASP A 27 -11.80 3.85 -41.53
N TYR A 28 -11.10 4.97 -41.70
CA TYR A 28 -9.79 5.16 -41.09
C TYR A 28 -9.99 5.47 -39.59
N ARG A 29 -10.22 4.43 -38.79
CA ARG A 29 -9.92 4.50 -37.36
C ARG A 29 -8.45 4.12 -37.19
N PRO A 30 -7.57 4.99 -36.68
CA PRO A 30 -6.22 4.54 -36.31
C PRO A 30 -6.38 3.46 -35.24
N ASN A 31 -6.01 2.22 -35.59
CA ASN A 31 -6.03 1.08 -34.68
C ASN A 31 -5.08 1.36 -33.53
N ILE A 32 -5.65 1.69 -32.36
CA ILE A 32 -4.89 1.75 -31.12
C ILE A 32 -4.45 0.32 -30.80
N PRO A 33 -3.15 0.05 -30.61
CA PRO A 33 -2.68 -1.30 -30.32
C PRO A 33 -3.22 -1.79 -28.96
N VAL A 34 -3.66 -3.05 -28.95
CA VAL A 34 -3.91 -3.80 -27.71
C VAL A 34 -2.57 -4.08 -27.01
N SER A 35 -2.49 -3.82 -25.70
CA SER A 35 -1.25 -3.91 -24.92
C SER A 35 -0.71 -5.34 -24.79
N SER A 36 0.58 -5.49 -24.52
CA SER A 36 1.28 -6.78 -24.29
C SER A 36 0.76 -7.60 -23.10
N THR A 37 -0.06 -7.01 -22.23
CA THR A 37 -0.75 -7.66 -21.10
C THR A 37 -2.10 -8.28 -21.47
N SER A 38 -2.54 -8.12 -22.72
CA SER A 38 -3.82 -8.59 -23.26
C SER A 38 -3.57 -9.30 -24.59
N HIS A 39 -3.52 -10.63 -24.57
CA HIS A 39 -3.41 -11.43 -25.79
C HIS A 39 -4.80 -11.55 -26.44
N PRO A 40 -4.94 -11.56 -27.78
CA PRO A 40 -6.25 -11.73 -28.44
C PRO A 40 -6.98 -13.02 -28.02
N ASP A 41 -6.23 -14.03 -27.58
CA ASP A 41 -6.76 -15.31 -27.06
C ASP A 41 -6.79 -15.40 -25.52
N ASN A 42 -6.31 -14.38 -24.81
CA ASN A 42 -6.43 -14.25 -23.35
C ASN A 42 -6.48 -12.76 -22.94
N PRO A 43 -7.67 -12.14 -23.02
CA PRO A 43 -7.87 -10.71 -22.77
C PRO A 43 -7.87 -10.35 -21.27
N VAL A 44 -7.67 -11.33 -20.37
CA VAL A 44 -7.69 -11.13 -18.92
C VAL A 44 -6.25 -11.15 -18.38
N PRO A 45 -5.60 -9.99 -18.19
CA PRO A 45 -4.47 -9.90 -17.27
C PRO A 45 -4.90 -10.37 -15.88
N GLU A 46 -4.20 -11.36 -15.32
CA GLU A 46 -4.45 -11.86 -13.96
C GLU A 46 -3.67 -11.01 -12.94
N GLU A 47 -4.24 -10.78 -11.75
CA GLU A 47 -3.44 -10.31 -10.60
C GLU A 47 -2.31 -11.34 -10.39
N PRO A 48 -1.04 -10.92 -10.20
CA PRO A 48 0.07 -11.87 -10.07
C PRO A 48 -0.15 -12.74 -8.83
N ARG A 49 -0.64 -13.96 -9.04
CA ARG A 49 -0.80 -14.99 -8.01
C ARG A 49 0.37 -15.94 -8.11
N GLY A 50 1.25 -15.91 -7.10
CA GLY A 50 2.38 -16.81 -6.98
C GLY A 50 3.44 -16.58 -8.05
N VAL A 51 4.43 -15.74 -7.75
CA VAL A 51 5.64 -15.72 -8.57
C VAL A 51 6.40 -17.01 -8.28
N ARG A 52 6.52 -17.88 -9.30
CA ARG A 52 7.45 -18.99 -9.24
C ARG A 52 8.87 -18.45 -9.05
N SER A 53 9.52 -18.99 -8.02
CA SER A 53 10.96 -19.08 -7.80
C SER A 53 11.80 -18.65 -9.02
N LEU A 54 12.58 -17.58 -8.85
CA LEU A 54 13.79 -17.40 -9.65
C LEU A 54 14.78 -18.47 -9.19
N SER A 55 14.76 -19.64 -9.83
CA SER A 55 15.87 -20.58 -9.73
C SER A 55 17.05 -19.97 -10.46
N ILE A 56 18.02 -19.42 -9.73
CA ILE A 56 19.34 -19.11 -10.30
C ILE A 56 19.99 -20.46 -10.58
N THR A 57 19.86 -20.96 -11.81
CA THR A 57 20.67 -22.07 -12.30
C THR A 57 22.13 -21.63 -12.34
N ASP A 58 22.97 -22.37 -11.60
CA ASP A 58 24.42 -22.26 -11.63
C ASP A 58 24.94 -22.30 -13.07
N ARG A 59 25.51 -21.19 -13.52
CA ARG A 59 26.39 -21.18 -14.70
C ARG A 59 27.83 -21.03 -14.23
N THR A 60 28.47 -22.17 -14.02
CA THR A 60 29.92 -22.29 -13.97
C THR A 60 30.51 -21.78 -15.28
N PHE A 61 31.10 -20.59 -15.26
CA PHE A 61 32.01 -20.14 -16.32
C PHE A 61 33.45 -20.45 -15.91
N THR A 62 33.97 -21.54 -16.46
CA THR A 62 35.41 -21.80 -16.55
C THR A 62 36.04 -20.75 -17.47
N ALA A 63 36.91 -19.93 -16.91
CA ALA A 63 37.74 -18.99 -17.64
C ALA A 63 38.88 -19.74 -18.36
N THR A 64 38.99 -19.55 -19.67
CA THR A 64 40.24 -19.75 -20.41
C THR A 64 40.49 -18.52 -21.28
N SER A 65 41.61 -17.88 -20.98
CA SER A 65 42.22 -16.73 -21.65
C SER A 65 42.73 -17.08 -23.05
N VAL A 66 42.51 -16.19 -24.03
CA VAL A 66 43.43 -15.98 -25.16
C VAL A 66 43.44 -14.50 -25.52
N SER A 67 44.65 -13.92 -25.61
CA SER A 67 44.91 -12.55 -26.01
C SER A 67 44.74 -12.37 -27.52
N SER A 68 44.37 -11.16 -27.94
CA SER A 68 44.76 -10.61 -29.24
C SER A 68 44.72 -9.09 -29.13
N GLN A 69 45.89 -8.49 -29.36
CA GLN A 69 46.09 -7.06 -29.53
C GLN A 69 45.38 -6.63 -30.82
N ASP A 70 44.76 -5.45 -30.82
CA ASP A 70 44.85 -4.57 -31.98
C ASP A 70 44.74 -3.11 -31.54
N THR A 71 45.66 -2.34 -32.12
CA THR A 71 45.90 -0.92 -31.88
C THR A 71 45.12 -0.14 -32.92
N MET A 72 44.46 0.96 -32.55
CA MET A 72 44.29 2.15 -33.43
C MET A 72 43.87 3.35 -32.57
N THR A 73 44.72 4.36 -32.62
CA THR A 73 44.56 5.71 -32.06
C THR A 73 43.56 6.53 -32.85
N THR A 74 42.78 7.41 -32.19
CA THR A 74 42.47 8.76 -32.68
C THR A 74 41.91 9.64 -31.55
N SER A 75 42.35 10.90 -31.58
CA SER A 75 42.14 12.01 -30.66
C SER A 75 40.86 12.82 -30.94
N SER A 76 40.23 13.42 -29.92
CA SER A 76 39.68 14.79 -29.86
C SER A 76 38.70 14.93 -28.67
N SER A 77 38.98 15.77 -27.67
CA SER A 77 38.59 17.20 -27.53
C SER A 77 37.23 17.40 -26.86
N ASP A 78 37.23 17.60 -25.54
CA ASP A 78 36.11 18.20 -24.77
C ASP A 78 35.98 19.71 -25.09
N PRO A 79 34.75 20.27 -25.04
CA PRO A 79 34.55 21.32 -24.04
C PRO A 79 33.14 21.41 -23.41
N GLN A 80 33.17 21.72 -22.11
CA GLN A 80 32.38 22.71 -21.35
C GLN A 80 30.84 22.74 -21.37
N SER A 81 30.31 22.68 -20.14
CA SER A 81 28.94 22.93 -19.67
C SER A 81 28.41 24.34 -19.98
N PRO A 82 27.09 24.53 -20.20
CA PRO A 82 26.44 25.84 -20.17
C PRO A 82 25.74 26.17 -18.84
N GLN A 83 25.80 27.45 -18.50
CA GLN A 83 25.16 28.13 -17.36
C GLN A 83 23.71 28.54 -17.65
N THR A 84 22.90 28.65 -16.58
CA THR A 84 21.54 29.22 -16.56
C THR A 84 21.57 30.76 -16.44
N PRO A 85 20.67 31.51 -17.10
CA PRO A 85 20.48 32.94 -16.83
C PRO A 85 19.33 33.22 -15.84
N ALA A 86 19.47 34.33 -15.14
CA ALA A 86 18.58 34.86 -14.10
C ALA A 86 17.46 35.73 -14.68
N THR A 87 16.31 35.81 -13.98
CA THR A 87 15.38 36.94 -14.07
C THR A 87 14.47 37.04 -12.83
N GLU A 88 14.66 38.09 -12.02
CA GLU A 88 13.61 38.76 -11.24
C GLU A 88 13.24 40.06 -11.96
N PRO A 89 12.08 40.71 -11.71
CA PRO A 89 12.00 41.81 -10.70
C PRO A 89 10.55 42.05 -10.12
N PRO A 90 10.20 43.18 -9.45
CA PRO A 90 10.69 43.75 -8.17
C PRO A 90 9.55 44.27 -7.23
N SER A 91 9.93 45.07 -6.20
CA SER A 91 9.16 46.05 -5.35
C SER A 91 8.51 45.53 -4.05
N ASP A 92 8.56 46.17 -2.87
CA ASP A 92 9.09 47.48 -2.42
C ASP A 92 9.27 47.53 -0.87
N GLU A 93 10.21 48.40 -0.46
CA GLU A 93 10.36 49.21 0.79
C GLU A 93 10.42 48.61 2.23
N ASP A 94 11.66 48.58 2.74
CA ASP A 94 12.25 49.26 3.91
C ASP A 94 11.56 49.28 5.30
N LEU A 95 12.31 48.81 6.33
CA LEU A 95 12.71 49.58 7.54
C LEU A 95 13.56 48.68 8.46
N GLY A 96 14.79 49.12 8.74
CA GLY A 96 15.85 48.30 9.32
C GLY A 96 15.92 48.19 10.85
N LEU A 97 16.93 47.42 11.31
CA LEU A 97 17.71 47.64 12.54
C LEU A 97 18.90 46.64 12.68
N LYS A 98 20.10 47.23 12.80
CA LYS A 98 21.33 46.86 13.55
C LYS A 98 21.99 45.46 13.38
N GLN A 99 23.22 45.51 12.89
CA GLN A 99 24.27 44.50 12.93
C GLN A 99 24.81 44.22 14.34
N LEU A 100 25.17 42.95 14.62
CA LEU A 100 26.34 42.48 15.41
C LEU A 100 26.57 40.97 15.07
N PRO A 101 27.79 40.42 15.26
CA PRO A 101 28.39 39.46 14.33
C PRO A 101 27.99 38.00 14.55
N SER A 102 27.81 37.29 13.43
CA SER A 102 27.59 35.84 13.36
C SER A 102 28.87 35.06 13.65
N THR A 103 28.83 34.25 14.70
CA THR A 103 29.70 33.08 14.86
C THR A 103 29.22 31.99 13.91
N GLU A 104 30.16 31.36 13.22
CA GLU A 104 29.91 30.22 12.34
C GLU A 104 29.19 29.09 13.10
N ASN A 105 28.00 28.74 12.64
CA ASN A 105 27.37 27.47 12.97
C ASN A 105 26.71 26.95 11.71
N THR A 106 27.38 26.04 11.01
CA THR A 106 26.90 25.33 9.83
C THR A 106 25.84 24.30 10.25
N GLY A 107 24.67 24.80 10.66
CA GLY A 107 23.48 23.98 10.87
C GLY A 107 22.82 23.67 9.53
N HIS A 108 23.16 22.54 8.91
CA HIS A 108 22.32 21.97 7.87
C HIS A 108 20.93 21.65 8.47
N GLN A 109 19.95 22.52 8.25
CA GLN A 109 18.54 22.18 8.41
C GLN A 109 18.22 21.08 7.40
N ARG A 110 18.23 19.82 7.86
CA ARG A 110 17.66 18.71 7.12
C ARG A 110 16.15 18.92 7.08
N ARG A 111 15.62 19.39 5.94
CA ARG A 111 14.20 19.22 5.63
C ARG A 111 13.89 17.74 5.72
N ALA A 112 12.98 17.37 6.61
CA ALA A 112 12.42 16.03 6.66
C ALA A 112 11.68 15.79 5.33
N SER A 113 12.29 15.04 4.42
CA SER A 113 11.60 14.61 3.21
C SER A 113 10.57 13.56 3.63
N THR A 114 9.29 13.87 3.46
CA THR A 114 8.16 12.94 3.60
C THR A 114 8.06 11.99 2.41
N VAL A 115 9.19 11.56 1.84
CA VAL A 115 9.17 10.50 0.83
C VAL A 115 9.04 9.20 1.61
N LEU A 116 7.80 8.72 1.69
CA LEU A 116 7.46 7.36 2.08
C LEU A 116 7.96 6.44 0.95
N ILE A 117 9.15 5.86 1.12
CA ILE A 117 9.84 5.14 0.03
C ILE A 117 9.34 3.69 -0.14
N SER A 118 8.62 3.10 0.83
CA SER A 118 7.90 1.83 0.62
C SER A 118 6.93 1.51 1.74
N GLN A 119 5.71 1.08 1.41
CA GLN A 119 4.66 0.64 2.35
C GLN A 119 4.52 -0.89 2.43
N ASN A 120 5.10 -1.65 1.49
CA ASN A 120 5.01 -3.12 1.45
C ASN A 120 6.17 -3.77 0.66
N SER A 121 6.19 -5.12 0.62
CA SER A 121 7.15 -5.93 -0.14
C SER A 121 7.12 -5.65 -1.65
N ASP A 122 5.99 -5.15 -2.17
CA ASP A 122 5.78 -4.86 -3.58
C ASP A 122 6.35 -3.50 -4.01
N ASP A 123 6.39 -2.51 -3.12
CA ASP A 123 7.10 -1.24 -3.32
C ASP A 123 8.61 -1.44 -3.36
N MET A 124 9.13 -2.33 -2.51
CA MET A 124 10.53 -2.77 -2.57
C MET A 124 10.85 -3.43 -3.91
N ARG A 125 9.91 -4.18 -4.49
CA ARG A 125 10.05 -4.81 -5.80
C ARG A 125 10.07 -3.79 -6.95
N ARG A 126 9.26 -2.73 -6.90
CA ARG A 126 9.32 -1.59 -7.85
C ARG A 126 10.68 -0.88 -7.83
N VAL A 127 11.25 -0.65 -6.64
CA VAL A 127 12.58 -0.07 -6.48
C VAL A 127 13.68 -0.97 -7.08
N LEU A 128 13.48 -2.28 -7.06
CA LEU A 128 14.40 -3.27 -7.65
C LEU A 128 14.26 -3.41 -9.18
N GLU A 129 13.06 -3.25 -9.73
CA GLU A 129 12.75 -3.45 -11.16
C GLU A 129 12.98 -2.18 -12.02
N GLY A 130 12.82 -0.97 -11.45
CA GLY A 130 12.83 0.30 -12.20
C GLY A 130 14.20 1.00 -12.35
N VAL A 131 15.28 0.45 -11.78
CA VAL A 131 16.56 1.15 -11.70
C VAL A 131 17.64 0.39 -12.44
N GLY A 132 17.98 0.87 -13.63
CA GLY A 132 19.13 0.38 -14.41
C GLY A 132 20.43 0.39 -13.59
N SER A 133 21.43 -0.35 -14.09
CA SER A 133 22.70 -0.70 -13.44
C SER A 133 23.48 0.42 -12.70
N ALA A 134 23.15 1.69 -12.93
CA ALA A 134 23.76 2.85 -12.27
C ALA A 134 23.10 3.29 -10.93
N GLY A 135 21.88 2.86 -10.60
CA GLY A 135 21.22 3.28 -9.34
C GLY A 135 21.32 2.28 -8.17
N THR A 136 21.98 1.15 -8.38
CA THR A 136 22.32 0.16 -7.34
C THR A 136 23.13 0.75 -6.17
N GLN A 137 23.88 1.84 -6.38
CA GLN A 137 24.64 2.50 -5.32
C GLN A 137 23.78 3.30 -4.32
N LYS A 138 22.59 3.79 -4.70
CA LYS A 138 21.70 4.55 -3.80
C LYS A 138 20.65 3.70 -3.07
N ILE A 139 20.38 2.50 -3.57
CA ILE A 139 19.38 1.54 -3.02
C ILE A 139 20.03 0.45 -2.15
N GLN A 140 21.34 0.24 -2.30
CA GLN A 140 22.12 -0.75 -1.55
C GLN A 140 21.83 -0.81 -0.04
N PRO A 141 21.71 0.32 0.70
CA PRO A 141 21.45 0.29 2.13
C PRO A 141 20.02 -0.14 2.50
N LEU A 142 19.03 0.11 1.63
CA LEU A 142 17.61 -0.01 1.97
C LEU A 142 17.00 -1.39 1.68
N CYS A 143 17.48 -2.11 0.65
CA CYS A 143 16.89 -3.41 0.31
C CYS A 143 17.47 -4.57 1.13
N CYS A 144 18.79 -4.57 1.36
CA CYS A 144 19.53 -5.70 1.93
C CYS A 144 20.63 -5.28 2.93
N GLY A 145 20.60 -4.05 3.46
CA GLY A 145 21.70 -3.52 4.30
C GLY A 145 23.07 -3.52 3.60
N GLY A 146 23.10 -3.42 2.26
CA GLY A 146 24.32 -3.43 1.45
C GLY A 146 24.86 -4.82 1.07
N GLY A 147 24.17 -5.92 1.42
CA GLY A 147 24.69 -7.29 1.27
C GLY A 147 24.29 -8.07 0.01
N CYS A 148 23.44 -7.52 -0.87
CA CYS A 148 22.82 -8.28 -1.97
C CYS A 148 23.82 -8.87 -2.99
N CYS A 149 25.04 -8.32 -3.08
CA CYS A 149 26.12 -8.80 -3.94
C CYS A 149 27.06 -9.82 -3.24
N ARG A 150 26.70 -10.32 -2.05
CA ARG A 150 27.54 -11.15 -1.18
C ARG A 150 26.85 -12.43 -0.73
N SER A 151 26.03 -13.07 -1.57
CA SER A 151 25.60 -14.44 -1.30
C SER A 151 26.85 -15.33 -1.27
N GLN A 152 27.21 -15.81 -0.08
CA GLN A 152 28.31 -16.74 0.08
C GLN A 152 27.72 -18.14 0.16
N PRO A 153 28.19 -19.10 -0.67
CA PRO A 153 27.73 -20.47 -0.52
C PRO A 153 28.13 -21.00 0.86
N LEU A 154 27.34 -21.91 1.41
CA LEU A 154 27.77 -22.73 2.53
C LEU A 154 29.00 -23.52 2.06
N SER A 155 30.11 -23.43 2.79
CA SER A 155 31.32 -24.19 2.47
C SER A 155 30.98 -25.68 2.50
N GLN A 156 31.04 -26.36 1.36
CA GLN A 156 30.89 -27.81 1.31
C GLN A 156 32.01 -28.43 2.15
N THR A 157 31.66 -29.13 3.23
CA THR A 157 32.60 -29.96 3.96
C THR A 157 33.04 -31.09 3.04
N ILE A 158 34.24 -30.98 2.48
CA ILE A 158 34.86 -32.03 1.66
C ILE A 158 35.27 -33.16 2.61
N GLY A 159 34.41 -34.16 2.78
CA GLY A 159 34.74 -35.41 3.47
C GLY A 159 33.52 -36.12 4.08
N PRO A 160 33.53 -37.46 4.19
CA PRO A 160 32.44 -38.20 4.81
C PRO A 160 32.47 -37.94 6.32
N VAL A 161 31.60 -37.04 6.79
CA VAL A 161 31.38 -36.85 8.22
C VAL A 161 30.54 -38.04 8.70
N VAL A 162 31.22 -39.06 9.21
CA VAL A 162 30.57 -40.13 9.99
C VAL A 162 30.07 -39.49 11.28
N GLY A 163 28.75 -39.27 11.35
CA GLY A 163 28.06 -38.56 12.43
C GLY A 163 27.43 -37.27 11.93
N SER A 164 26.24 -37.33 11.35
CA SER A 164 25.54 -36.17 10.78
C SER A 164 25.08 -35.20 11.88
N ASN A 165 25.87 -34.18 12.19
CA ASN A 165 25.45 -32.98 12.94
C ASN A 165 24.57 -32.06 12.06
N GLY A 166 23.58 -32.66 11.40
CA GLY A 166 22.61 -31.94 10.59
C GLY A 166 21.73 -31.06 11.48
N VAL A 167 21.39 -29.87 11.00
CA VAL A 167 20.32 -29.08 11.62
C VAL A 167 19.03 -29.85 11.46
N THR A 168 18.31 -30.08 12.56
CA THR A 168 16.96 -30.67 12.51
C THR A 168 15.94 -29.54 12.53
N PRO A 169 15.23 -29.27 11.41
CA PRO A 169 14.25 -28.20 11.38
C PRO A 169 13.06 -28.48 12.32
N PRO A 170 12.42 -27.45 12.89
CA PRO A 170 11.23 -27.63 13.71
C PRO A 170 10.09 -28.31 12.95
N ASP A 171 9.55 -29.39 13.51
CA ASP A 171 8.37 -30.06 12.96
C ASP A 171 7.06 -29.40 13.44
N ASN A 172 6.79 -28.22 12.90
CA ASN A 172 5.54 -27.52 13.14
C ASN A 172 5.00 -26.88 11.85
N LYS A 173 3.71 -26.54 11.85
CA LYS A 173 3.04 -25.97 10.68
C LYS A 173 3.60 -24.60 10.30
N ALA A 174 3.94 -23.78 11.30
CA ALA A 174 4.44 -22.42 11.09
C ALA A 174 5.79 -22.42 10.34
N TYR A 175 6.71 -23.30 10.73
CA TYR A 175 8.01 -23.49 10.10
C TYR A 175 7.87 -24.05 8.68
N ARG A 176 7.05 -25.10 8.49
CA ARG A 176 6.80 -25.66 7.14
C ARG A 176 6.24 -24.62 6.17
N ALA A 177 5.39 -23.72 6.64
CA ALA A 177 4.83 -22.63 5.84
C ALA A 177 5.85 -21.52 5.49
N LEU A 178 7.05 -21.52 6.08
CA LEU A 178 8.14 -20.62 5.68
C LEU A 178 8.84 -21.11 4.39
N GLU A 179 8.67 -22.40 4.03
CA GLU A 179 9.29 -23.02 2.84
C GLU A 179 10.81 -22.79 2.77
N LEU A 180 11.47 -22.77 3.93
CA LEU A 180 12.91 -22.55 4.04
C LEU A 180 13.70 -23.78 3.59
N ASN A 181 14.61 -23.58 2.63
CA ASN A 181 15.59 -24.60 2.29
C ASN A 181 16.82 -24.46 3.20
N VAL A 182 17.00 -25.44 4.09
CA VAL A 182 18.13 -25.54 5.02
C VAL A 182 18.89 -26.87 4.88
N ASP A 183 18.72 -27.58 3.75
CA ASP A 183 19.20 -28.95 3.57
C ASP A 183 20.73 -29.08 3.67
N LEU A 184 21.45 -28.02 3.32
CA LEU A 184 22.91 -27.96 3.38
C LEU A 184 23.44 -27.38 4.70
N LEU A 185 22.56 -26.96 5.61
CA LEU A 185 22.94 -26.34 6.87
C LEU A 185 23.23 -27.40 7.94
N THR A 186 24.41 -27.30 8.53
CA THR A 186 24.84 -28.13 9.67
C THR A 186 25.04 -27.28 10.92
N LEU A 187 25.04 -27.91 12.10
CA LEU A 187 25.34 -27.22 13.35
C LEU A 187 26.76 -26.63 13.37
N ASP A 188 27.68 -27.23 12.62
CA ASP A 188 29.08 -26.81 12.49
C ASP A 188 29.33 -25.84 11.32
N SER A 189 28.27 -25.45 10.59
CA SER A 189 28.40 -24.54 9.44
C SER A 189 28.94 -23.18 9.90
N SER A 190 30.04 -22.75 9.29
CA SER A 190 30.64 -21.45 9.57
C SER A 190 29.83 -20.32 8.93
N LEU A 191 29.15 -19.53 9.75
CA LEU A 191 28.39 -18.36 9.32
C LEU A 191 29.23 -17.09 9.45
N THR A 192 29.31 -16.29 8.39
CA THR A 192 30.09 -15.05 8.36
C THR A 192 29.16 -13.85 8.17
N ASN A 193 29.63 -12.67 8.58
CA ASN A 193 28.87 -11.42 8.51
C ASN A 193 27.47 -11.55 9.10
N VAL A 194 27.34 -12.32 10.20
CA VAL A 194 26.11 -12.35 10.97
C VAL A 194 25.90 -10.95 11.55
N VAL A 195 24.69 -10.41 11.35
CA VAL A 195 24.32 -9.09 11.89
C VAL A 195 24.57 -9.07 13.40
N PRO A 196 25.17 -8.00 13.97
CA PRO A 196 25.38 -7.91 15.40
C PRO A 196 24.05 -7.95 16.16
N LEU A 197 24.08 -8.39 17.42
CA LEU A 197 22.88 -8.34 18.25
C LEU A 197 22.37 -6.89 18.32
N PRO A 198 21.09 -6.63 17.98
CA PRO A 198 20.53 -5.29 18.06
C PRO A 198 20.63 -4.71 19.47
N GLU A 199 20.77 -3.39 19.56
CA GLU A 199 20.78 -2.71 20.85
C GLU A 199 19.38 -2.75 21.49
N LYS A 200 19.33 -3.06 22.78
CA LYS A 200 18.10 -3.02 23.57
C LYS A 200 17.74 -1.57 23.91
N THR A 201 16.99 -0.90 23.04
CA THR A 201 16.60 0.51 23.18
C THR A 201 15.40 0.73 24.09
N VAL A 202 14.57 -0.30 24.31
CA VAL A 202 13.39 -0.26 25.17
C VAL A 202 13.65 -1.04 26.46
N THR A 203 13.23 -0.48 27.58
CA THR A 203 13.32 -1.14 28.90
C THR A 203 12.08 -0.93 29.74
N PHE A 204 11.75 -1.94 30.54
CA PHE A 204 10.66 -1.91 31.49
C PHE A 204 11.15 -1.74 32.92
N SER A 205 10.51 -0.84 33.67
CA SER A 205 10.76 -0.66 35.10
C SER A 205 9.44 -0.55 35.88
N LYS A 206 9.53 -0.62 37.21
CA LYS A 206 8.36 -0.45 38.08
C LYS A 206 7.82 0.98 37.91
N ILE A 207 6.50 1.12 37.95
CA ILE A 207 5.87 2.44 37.94
C ILE A 207 6.32 3.24 39.18
N PRO A 208 6.53 4.57 39.04
CA PRO A 208 6.79 5.43 40.18
C PRO A 208 5.56 5.49 41.08
N ALA A 209 5.77 5.70 42.38
CA ALA A 209 4.68 5.78 43.37
C ALA A 209 3.64 6.86 43.04
N SER A 210 4.08 7.95 42.39
CA SER A 210 3.22 9.04 41.95
C SER A 210 2.23 8.68 40.84
N ALA A 211 2.39 7.53 40.17
CA ALA A 211 1.59 7.16 39.00
C ALA A 211 0.77 5.87 39.21
N VAL A 212 0.67 5.38 40.45
CA VAL A 212 -0.15 4.20 40.77
C VAL A 212 -1.62 4.44 40.40
N ASP A 213 -2.14 5.60 40.74
CA ASP A 213 -3.54 5.99 40.51
C ASP A 213 -3.79 6.60 39.12
N MET A 214 -2.76 6.73 38.27
CA MET A 214 -2.89 7.29 36.92
C MET A 214 -3.86 6.44 36.08
N GLN A 215 -4.98 7.01 35.63
CA GLN A 215 -5.90 6.31 34.74
C GLN A 215 -5.35 6.29 33.31
N LEU A 216 -5.49 5.15 32.64
CA LEU A 216 -5.19 5.01 31.22
C LEU A 216 -6.42 5.39 30.39
N GLY A 217 -6.22 5.62 29.09
CA GLY A 217 -7.30 5.93 28.16
C GLY A 217 -8.25 4.75 27.92
N PRO A 218 -9.33 4.98 27.15
CA PRO A 218 -10.25 3.91 26.78
C PRO A 218 -9.56 2.87 25.87
N ALA A 219 -9.98 1.61 25.97
CA ALA A 219 -9.30 0.48 25.32
C ALA A 219 -9.36 0.52 23.78
N ASP A 220 -10.35 1.21 23.21
CA ASP A 220 -10.56 1.37 21.77
C ASP A 220 -9.89 2.63 21.18
N HIS A 221 -9.08 3.33 21.99
CA HIS A 221 -8.33 4.50 21.57
C HIS A 221 -6.84 4.32 21.88
N PRO A 222 -5.94 4.76 20.99
CA PRO A 222 -4.52 4.68 21.27
C PRO A 222 -4.12 5.58 22.46
N PRO A 223 -3.04 5.23 23.18
CA PRO A 223 -2.52 6.07 24.27
C PRO A 223 -2.18 7.49 23.80
N PRO A 224 -2.22 8.51 24.69
CA PRO A 224 -2.03 9.91 24.31
C PRO A 224 -0.67 10.25 23.68
N PHE A 225 0.34 9.40 23.81
CA PHE A 225 1.65 9.58 23.17
C PHE A 225 1.71 9.06 21.72
N VAL A 226 0.72 8.27 21.28
CA VAL A 226 0.58 7.81 19.90
C VAL A 226 -0.22 8.87 19.14
N GLN A 227 0.48 9.90 18.67
CA GLN A 227 -0.13 11.04 17.99
C GLN A 227 0.30 11.14 16.53
N PRO A 228 -0.56 11.69 15.65
CA PRO A 228 -0.21 12.06 14.30
C PRO A 228 0.86 13.17 14.26
N HIS A 229 1.35 13.49 13.06
CA HIS A 229 2.22 14.66 12.90
C HIS A 229 1.49 15.91 13.42
N PRO A 230 2.15 16.81 14.19
CA PRO A 230 1.52 18.07 14.61
C PRO A 230 0.99 18.88 13.41
N PRO A 231 -0.11 19.64 13.57
CA PRO A 231 -0.86 19.94 14.79
C PRO A 231 -2.04 18.97 15.07
N TYR A 232 -2.07 17.84 14.38
CA TYR A 232 -3.22 16.92 14.46
C TYR A 232 -3.19 16.11 15.76
N HIS A 233 -4.37 15.66 16.20
CA HIS A 233 -4.53 14.74 17.32
C HIS A 233 -5.43 13.57 16.90
N VAL A 234 -5.23 12.41 17.53
CA VAL A 234 -6.17 11.30 17.34
C VAL A 234 -7.50 11.66 18.01
N TYR A 235 -8.57 11.64 17.23
CA TYR A 235 -9.94 11.83 17.63
C TYR A 235 -10.66 10.49 17.66
N ARG A 236 -11.35 10.21 18.77
CA ARG A 236 -12.19 9.03 18.96
C ARG A 236 -13.53 9.26 18.24
N ALA A 237 -13.58 9.03 16.93
CA ALA A 237 -14.74 9.36 16.10
C ALA A 237 -15.86 8.33 16.25
N PRO A 238 -17.09 8.72 16.62
CA PRO A 238 -18.22 7.78 16.65
C PRO A 238 -18.57 7.27 15.25
N VAL A 239 -18.85 5.97 15.13
CA VAL A 239 -19.38 5.39 13.91
C VAL A 239 -20.88 5.61 13.87
N TYR A 240 -21.35 6.41 12.91
CA TYR A 240 -22.78 6.65 12.74
C TYR A 240 -23.47 5.42 12.13
N HIS A 241 -22.85 4.83 11.11
CA HIS A 241 -23.35 3.65 10.42
C HIS A 241 -22.24 3.00 9.56
N ALA A 242 -22.40 1.72 9.23
CA ALA A 242 -21.51 1.00 8.33
C ALA A 242 -22.25 -0.13 7.63
N ARG A 243 -21.94 -0.37 6.35
CA ARG A 243 -22.57 -1.43 5.55
C ARG A 243 -21.62 -2.04 4.53
N GLU A 244 -21.91 -3.25 4.09
CA GLU A 244 -21.19 -3.86 2.97
C GLU A 244 -21.69 -3.30 1.63
N LEU A 245 -20.77 -2.85 0.78
CA LEU A 245 -21.06 -2.38 -0.58
C LEU A 245 -21.06 -3.51 -1.60
N THR A 246 -20.37 -4.60 -1.29
CA THR A 246 -20.22 -5.76 -2.17
C THR A 246 -21.31 -6.79 -1.93
N GLY A 247 -21.73 -7.46 -3.00
CA GLY A 247 -22.72 -8.52 -2.95
C GLY A 247 -22.15 -9.83 -2.40
N SER A 248 -23.02 -10.72 -1.94
CA SER A 248 -22.62 -12.07 -1.50
C SER A 248 -21.95 -12.83 -2.66
N GLY A 249 -20.77 -13.37 -2.41
CA GLY A 249 -19.94 -14.05 -3.43
C GLY A 249 -18.95 -13.16 -4.17
N ALA A 250 -18.91 -11.86 -3.86
CA ALA A 250 -17.82 -10.97 -4.27
C ALA A 250 -16.46 -11.52 -3.80
N GLU A 251 -15.43 -11.39 -4.65
CA GLU A 251 -14.10 -11.88 -4.31
C GLU A 251 -13.42 -11.04 -3.23
N LYS A 252 -13.66 -9.72 -3.24
CA LYS A 252 -13.16 -8.80 -2.21
C LYS A 252 -14.33 -8.12 -1.55
N ARG A 253 -14.29 -8.07 -0.22
CA ARG A 253 -15.32 -7.43 0.60
C ARG A 253 -15.01 -5.95 0.73
N THR A 254 -15.98 -5.09 0.46
CA THR A 254 -15.82 -3.63 0.59
C THR A 254 -16.91 -3.07 1.48
N TYR A 255 -16.50 -2.33 2.51
CA TYR A 255 -17.43 -1.71 3.45
C TYR A 255 -17.43 -0.19 3.29
N HIS A 256 -18.59 0.40 3.45
CA HIS A 256 -18.82 1.83 3.57
C HIS A 256 -19.02 2.20 5.03
N PHE A 257 -18.52 3.36 5.43
CA PHE A 257 -18.65 3.91 6.78
C PHE A 257 -19.16 5.34 6.71
N ASP A 258 -20.15 5.63 7.53
CA ASP A 258 -20.59 6.97 7.92
C ASP A 258 -19.98 7.28 9.30
N ILE A 259 -19.08 8.26 9.37
CA ILE A 259 -18.35 8.62 10.59
C ILE A 259 -18.80 9.99 11.07
N ASP A 260 -19.21 10.09 12.34
CA ASP A 260 -19.67 11.33 12.96
C ASP A 260 -18.49 12.23 13.30
N ILE A 261 -18.48 13.43 12.72
CA ILE A 261 -17.47 14.47 12.94
C ILE A 261 -18.09 15.76 13.50
N THR A 262 -19.29 15.68 14.07
CA THR A 262 -20.01 16.85 14.61
C THR A 262 -19.17 17.60 15.64
N ASP A 263 -18.52 16.84 16.53
CA ASP A 263 -17.66 17.36 17.60
C ASP A 263 -16.17 17.21 17.28
N TYR A 264 -15.81 17.04 16.00
CA TYR A 264 -14.41 16.99 15.59
C TYR A 264 -13.74 18.35 15.89
N PRO A 265 -12.59 18.40 16.59
CA PRO A 265 -11.97 19.64 17.01
C PRO A 265 -11.64 20.58 15.84
N THR A 266 -11.94 21.87 15.99
CA THR A 266 -11.50 22.88 15.02
C THR A 266 -9.98 22.97 15.03
N GLU A 267 -9.38 22.71 13.88
CA GLU A 267 -7.94 22.83 13.68
C GLU A 267 -7.57 24.25 13.23
N GLY A 268 -6.35 24.69 13.55
CA GLY A 268 -5.90 26.04 13.20
C GLY A 268 -5.91 26.30 11.69
N GLY A 269 -6.32 27.50 11.26
CA GLY A 269 -6.20 27.96 9.87
C GLY A 269 -7.43 27.84 8.97
N ASN A 270 -8.66 27.82 9.51
CA ASN A 270 -9.91 27.65 8.72
C ASN A 270 -9.90 26.38 7.84
N VAL A 271 -9.31 25.31 8.36
CA VAL A 271 -9.15 24.06 7.63
C VAL A 271 -10.25 23.07 8.03
N ASP A 272 -10.94 22.51 7.04
CA ASP A 272 -12.01 21.54 7.22
C ASP A 272 -11.83 20.34 6.27
N PHE A 273 -12.63 19.30 6.44
CA PHE A 273 -12.74 18.20 5.49
C PHE A 273 -13.22 18.72 4.12
N VAL A 274 -12.64 18.19 3.05
CA VAL A 274 -12.94 18.60 1.68
C VAL A 274 -13.04 17.39 0.75
N VAL A 275 -13.74 17.53 -0.37
CA VAL A 275 -13.72 16.56 -1.47
C VAL A 275 -12.28 16.29 -1.89
N GLY A 276 -11.95 15.01 -2.09
CA GLY A 276 -10.56 14.58 -2.38
C GLY A 276 -9.66 14.57 -1.15
N GLY A 277 -10.14 14.95 0.03
CA GLY A 277 -9.45 14.76 1.29
C GLY A 277 -9.44 13.29 1.74
N ALA A 278 -8.75 13.01 2.83
CA ALA A 278 -8.66 11.69 3.44
C ALA A 278 -8.72 11.78 4.97
N ILE A 279 -8.98 10.65 5.61
CA ILE A 279 -8.77 10.44 7.05
C ILE A 279 -7.58 9.52 7.25
N GLY A 280 -6.81 9.74 8.31
CA GLY A 280 -5.85 8.77 8.83
C GLY A 280 -6.48 8.03 10.00
N VAL A 281 -6.54 6.70 9.93
CA VAL A 281 -7.01 5.83 11.01
C VAL A 281 -5.81 5.21 11.70
N CYS A 282 -5.78 5.23 13.03
CA CYS A 282 -4.78 4.51 13.83
C CYS A 282 -5.35 3.12 14.17
N PRO A 283 -5.11 2.05 13.39
CA PRO A 283 -5.79 0.79 13.65
C PRO A 283 -5.19 0.06 14.86
N MET A 284 -6.04 -0.64 15.61
CA MET A 284 -5.59 -1.59 16.63
C MET A 284 -5.21 -2.92 15.98
N ASN A 285 -4.08 -3.50 16.40
CA ASN A 285 -3.77 -4.90 16.07
C ASN A 285 -4.89 -5.84 16.55
N LYS A 286 -5.04 -6.98 15.88
CA LYS A 286 -6.06 -7.98 16.24
C LYS A 286 -5.72 -8.57 17.61
N GLU A 287 -6.66 -8.53 18.55
CA GLU A 287 -6.43 -8.97 19.94
C GLU A 287 -5.92 -10.40 20.02
N GLU A 288 -6.46 -11.30 19.20
CA GLU A 288 -6.04 -12.70 19.13
C GLU A 288 -4.55 -12.86 18.77
N GLU A 289 -4.02 -12.02 17.89
CA GLU A 289 -2.60 -12.05 17.50
C GLU A 289 -1.71 -11.49 18.61
N VAL A 290 -2.18 -10.47 19.33
CA VAL A 290 -1.47 -9.91 20.49
C VAL A 290 -1.42 -10.91 21.64
N GLU A 291 -2.54 -11.59 21.91
CA GLU A 291 -2.62 -12.67 22.90
C GLU A 291 -1.72 -13.84 22.54
N ASP A 292 -1.69 -14.23 21.26
CA ASP A 292 -0.82 -15.31 20.78
C ASP A 292 0.66 -14.98 20.98
N ILE A 293 1.10 -13.76 20.65
CA ILE A 293 2.48 -13.31 20.92
C ILE A 293 2.79 -13.36 22.41
N PHE A 294 1.89 -12.89 23.29
CA PHE A 294 2.11 -12.99 24.73
C PHE A 294 2.23 -14.43 25.22
N ASN A 295 1.46 -15.35 24.64
CA ASN A 295 1.52 -16.76 24.97
C ASN A 295 2.87 -17.36 24.54
N GLN A 296 3.32 -17.08 23.32
CA GLN A 296 4.62 -17.57 22.82
C GLN A 296 5.81 -17.04 23.61
N LEU A 297 5.75 -15.78 24.05
CA LEU A 297 6.78 -15.17 24.91
C LEU A 297 6.66 -15.56 26.39
N GLY A 298 5.71 -16.43 26.76
CA GLY A 298 5.53 -16.90 28.14
C GLY A 298 5.10 -15.80 29.12
N ILE A 299 4.49 -14.71 28.66
CA ILE A 299 4.12 -13.57 29.52
C ILE A 299 2.81 -13.89 30.25
N PRO A 300 2.80 -13.97 31.60
CA PRO A 300 1.61 -14.28 32.38
C PRO A 300 0.49 -13.26 32.16
N LYS A 301 -0.78 -13.73 32.11
CA LYS A 301 -1.96 -12.87 31.93
C LYS A 301 -2.02 -11.70 32.92
N SER A 302 -1.62 -11.93 34.17
CA SER A 302 -1.58 -10.91 35.23
C SER A 302 -0.59 -9.75 34.99
N LEU A 303 0.35 -9.91 34.04
CA LEU A 303 1.36 -8.89 33.71
C LEU A 303 1.07 -8.14 32.40
N ARG A 304 0.18 -8.65 31.54
CA ARG A 304 -0.10 -8.08 30.21
C ARG A 304 -0.70 -6.68 30.31
N ASP A 305 -1.66 -6.54 31.22
CA ASP A 305 -2.44 -5.32 31.48
C ASP A 305 -1.93 -4.51 32.69
N LYS A 306 -0.88 -4.99 33.37
CA LYS A 306 -0.29 -4.27 34.50
C LYS A 306 0.52 -3.07 34.01
N LYS A 307 0.25 -1.89 34.55
CA LYS A 307 0.99 -0.65 34.28
C LYS A 307 2.49 -0.86 34.51
N VAL A 308 3.29 -0.34 33.58
CA VAL A 308 4.75 -0.43 33.57
C VAL A 308 5.32 0.93 33.16
N SER A 309 6.46 1.31 33.73
CA SER A 309 7.24 2.44 33.23
C SER A 309 8.10 1.95 32.07
N VAL A 310 7.94 2.55 30.90
CA VAL A 310 8.66 2.24 29.67
C VAL A 310 9.66 3.35 29.42
N ARG A 311 10.93 2.99 29.28
CA ARG A 311 11.99 3.93 28.90
C ARG A 311 12.55 3.56 27.54
N THR A 312 12.67 4.56 26.66
CA THR A 312 13.35 4.44 25.37
C THR A 312 14.64 5.23 25.41
N ALA A 313 15.74 4.62 24.95
CA ALA A 313 17.06 5.24 24.95
C ALA A 313 17.24 6.27 23.82
N LYS A 314 16.56 6.04 22.69
CA LYS A 314 16.59 6.86 21.47
C LYS A 314 15.41 6.50 20.57
N GLY A 315 15.25 7.21 19.46
CA GLY A 315 14.24 6.94 18.45
C GLY A 315 12.94 7.70 18.68
N ARG A 316 12.03 7.55 17.72
CA ARG A 316 10.68 8.13 17.79
C ARG A 316 9.69 7.25 18.52
N TRP A 317 9.90 5.92 18.48
CA TRP A 317 9.05 4.94 19.14
C TRP A 317 8.93 5.22 20.65
N PRO A 318 7.75 5.06 21.28
CA PRO A 318 6.50 4.51 20.73
C PRO A 318 5.59 5.56 20.05
N THR A 319 6.09 6.77 19.79
CA THR A 319 5.37 7.79 19.02
C THR A 319 5.59 7.57 17.53
N ILE A 320 4.63 7.98 16.70
CA ILE A 320 4.73 7.80 15.25
C ILE A 320 5.52 8.94 14.59
N TRP A 321 5.25 10.19 14.98
CA TRP A 321 5.86 11.39 14.38
C TRP A 321 6.53 12.34 15.39
N GLY A 322 6.77 11.91 16.63
CA GLY A 322 7.52 12.72 17.59
C GLY A 322 9.00 12.86 17.21
N ASP A 323 9.68 13.79 17.88
CA ASP A 323 11.13 13.96 17.73
C ASP A 323 11.91 12.70 18.14
N ASP A 324 13.08 12.52 17.54
CA ASP A 324 14.01 11.46 17.92
C ASP A 324 14.70 11.82 19.24
N GLN A 325 14.22 11.23 20.34
CA GLN A 325 14.72 11.53 21.68
C GLN A 325 14.38 10.40 22.67
N PRO A 326 15.11 10.28 23.78
CA PRO A 326 14.74 9.38 24.87
C PRO A 326 13.37 9.75 25.46
N ARG A 327 12.60 8.74 25.88
CA ARG A 327 11.27 8.94 26.46
C ARG A 327 11.08 8.08 27.70
N GLU A 328 10.29 8.57 28.64
CA GLU A 328 9.78 7.81 29.78
C GLU A 328 8.26 7.96 29.81
N LEU A 329 7.56 6.82 29.74
CA LEU A 329 6.11 6.75 29.57
C LEU A 329 5.52 5.70 30.51
N ILE A 330 4.24 5.85 30.83
CA ILE A 330 3.49 4.88 31.63
C ILE A 330 2.38 4.32 30.77
N THR A 331 2.38 3.00 30.61
CA THR A 331 1.49 2.26 29.71
C THR A 331 1.45 0.79 30.14
N THR A 332 0.81 -0.07 29.36
CA THR A 332 0.80 -1.53 29.55
C THR A 332 1.53 -2.24 28.41
N ARG A 333 1.92 -3.51 28.64
CA ARG A 333 2.50 -4.32 27.56
C ARG A 333 1.50 -4.52 26.42
N ARG A 334 0.20 -4.64 26.76
CA ARG A 334 -0.88 -4.75 25.79
C ARG A 334 -0.98 -3.53 24.89
N GLU A 335 -0.99 -2.32 25.46
CA GLU A 335 -1.06 -1.08 24.67
C GLU A 335 0.09 -0.97 23.67
N LEU A 336 1.31 -1.37 24.05
CA LEU A 336 2.47 -1.35 23.16
C LEU A 336 2.29 -2.26 21.94
N LEU A 337 1.75 -3.48 22.12
CA LEU A 337 1.47 -4.38 21.01
C LEU A 337 0.18 -4.04 20.27
N ASN A 338 -0.82 -3.46 20.92
CA ASN A 338 -2.08 -3.07 20.28
C ASN A 338 -1.89 -1.87 19.35
N TRP A 339 -1.10 -0.88 19.76
CA TRP A 339 -1.10 0.45 19.16
C TRP A 339 0.27 0.95 18.67
N CYS A 340 1.38 0.40 19.17
CA CYS A 340 2.71 0.99 18.94
C CYS A 340 3.59 0.16 18.01
N SER A 341 3.47 -1.16 18.02
CA SER A 341 4.35 -2.06 17.26
C SER A 341 3.60 -2.81 16.17
N ASP A 342 4.16 -2.80 14.97
CA ASP A 342 3.64 -3.60 13.87
C ASP A 342 4.15 -5.03 13.98
N ILE A 343 3.22 -5.98 13.98
CA ILE A 343 3.48 -7.40 14.20
C ILE A 343 3.22 -8.25 12.95
N GLN A 344 2.74 -7.65 11.85
CA GLN A 344 2.24 -8.45 10.73
C GLN A 344 2.24 -7.79 9.34
N SER A 345 2.50 -6.49 9.23
CA SER A 345 2.44 -5.75 7.95
C SER A 345 3.78 -5.71 7.21
N TYR A 346 4.89 -5.84 7.94
CA TYR A 346 6.23 -5.75 7.37
C TYR A 346 6.88 -7.13 7.28
N ALA A 347 7.61 -7.35 6.18
CA ALA A 347 8.44 -8.53 6.05
C ALA A 347 9.55 -8.54 7.12
N PRO A 348 9.93 -9.72 7.66
CA PRO A 348 10.95 -9.84 8.70
C PRO A 348 12.29 -9.20 8.33
N THR A 349 12.99 -8.69 9.34
CA THR A 349 14.33 -8.09 9.22
C THR A 349 15.40 -9.04 9.73
N LYS A 350 16.65 -8.85 9.30
CA LYS A 350 17.78 -9.60 9.84
C LYS A 350 17.97 -9.36 11.35
N ASP A 351 17.70 -8.16 11.82
CA ASP A 351 17.72 -7.81 13.25
C ASP A 351 16.74 -8.67 14.06
N LEU A 352 15.53 -8.91 13.52
CA LEU A 352 14.55 -9.78 14.15
C LEU A 352 15.05 -11.23 14.20
N PHE A 353 15.59 -11.78 13.11
CA PHE A 353 16.15 -13.14 13.11
C PHE A 353 17.36 -13.26 14.05
N ARG A 354 18.25 -12.27 14.06
CA ARG A 354 19.41 -12.22 14.96
C ARG A 354 18.99 -12.20 16.42
N LEU A 355 17.95 -11.42 16.75
CA LEU A 355 17.40 -11.36 18.10
C LEU A 355 16.80 -12.72 18.49
N LEU A 356 15.97 -13.32 17.63
CA LEU A 356 15.37 -14.63 17.91
C LEU A 356 16.46 -15.70 18.11
N GLY A 357 17.52 -15.68 17.31
CA GLY A 357 18.64 -16.62 17.43
C GLY A 357 19.42 -16.49 18.75
N GLU A 358 19.47 -15.29 19.34
CA GLU A 358 20.09 -15.07 20.66
C GLU A 358 19.34 -15.81 21.78
N TYR A 359 18.02 -15.83 21.69
CA TYR A 359 17.13 -16.35 22.73
C TYR A 359 16.58 -17.74 22.40
N ALA A 360 17.07 -18.39 21.35
CA ALA A 360 16.74 -19.77 20.99
C ALA A 360 17.58 -20.75 21.80
N SER A 361 16.92 -21.58 22.63
CA SER A 361 17.60 -22.60 23.43
C SER A 361 17.94 -23.86 22.64
N GLU A 362 17.19 -24.16 21.58
CA GLU A 362 17.43 -25.33 20.73
C GLU A 362 18.54 -25.03 19.70
N PRO A 363 19.65 -25.80 19.68
CA PRO A 363 20.79 -25.52 18.79
C PRO A 363 20.42 -25.46 17.31
N SER A 364 19.52 -26.33 16.85
CA SER A 364 19.08 -26.34 15.44
C SER A 364 18.31 -25.07 15.07
N GLU A 365 17.36 -24.65 15.92
CA GLU A 365 16.60 -23.41 15.71
C GLU A 365 17.52 -22.19 15.72
N ARG A 366 18.43 -22.13 16.70
CA ARG A 366 19.44 -21.08 16.79
C ARG A 366 20.26 -21.01 15.51
N GLN A 367 20.74 -22.13 15.01
CA GLN A 367 21.58 -22.17 13.81
C GLN A 367 20.83 -21.68 12.57
N ILE A 368 19.55 -22.05 12.40
CA ILE A 368 18.70 -21.56 11.30
C ILE A 368 18.50 -20.05 11.39
N LEU A 369 18.18 -19.53 12.58
CA LEU A 369 17.97 -18.10 12.81
C LEU A 369 19.25 -17.29 12.55
N MET A 370 20.40 -17.81 12.99
CA MET A 370 21.71 -17.20 12.73
C MET A 370 22.07 -17.24 11.24
N PHE A 371 21.70 -18.31 10.53
CA PHE A 371 21.87 -18.41 9.08
C PHE A 371 21.06 -17.34 8.34
N LEU A 372 19.78 -17.14 8.69
CA LEU A 372 18.94 -16.08 8.12
C LEU A 372 19.49 -14.66 8.40
N ALA A 373 20.22 -14.50 9.49
CA ALA A 373 20.92 -13.26 9.84
C ALA A 373 22.33 -13.13 9.25
N SER A 374 22.83 -14.11 8.48
CA SER A 374 24.21 -14.14 7.94
C SER A 374 24.31 -13.75 6.46
N ALA A 375 25.52 -13.77 5.91
CA ALA A 375 25.76 -13.67 4.47
C ALA A 375 25.34 -14.95 3.71
N GLN A 376 25.48 -16.11 4.33
CA GLN A 376 25.14 -17.40 3.73
C GLN A 376 23.62 -17.57 3.56
N GLY A 377 22.81 -17.07 4.49
CA GLY A 377 21.36 -17.11 4.38
C GLY A 377 20.73 -15.97 3.59
N GLN A 378 21.52 -15.18 2.85
CA GLN A 378 21.00 -14.02 2.10
C GLN A 378 19.90 -14.41 1.10
N GLY A 379 20.04 -15.55 0.41
CA GLY A 379 19.03 -16.04 -0.54
C GLY A 379 17.71 -16.36 0.17
N ALA A 380 17.76 -17.25 1.16
CA ALA A 380 16.60 -17.62 1.97
C ALA A 380 15.93 -16.42 2.65
N PHE A 381 16.71 -15.44 3.12
CA PHE A 381 16.21 -14.18 3.66
C PHE A 381 15.43 -13.35 2.63
N CYS A 382 15.95 -13.23 1.39
CA CYS A 382 15.27 -12.53 0.31
C CYS A 382 13.96 -13.23 -0.09
N ASP A 383 13.97 -14.56 -0.13
CA ASP A 383 12.79 -15.36 -0.47
C ASP A 383 11.67 -15.13 0.56
N LEU A 384 11.98 -15.16 1.85
CA LEU A 384 11.01 -14.85 2.92
C LEU A 384 10.41 -13.44 2.82
N ARG A 385 11.11 -12.47 2.21
CA ARG A 385 10.62 -11.10 2.06
C ARG A 385 9.77 -10.87 0.81
N THR A 386 9.92 -11.73 -0.19
CA THR A 386 9.31 -11.55 -1.51
C THR A 386 8.20 -12.54 -1.80
N ALA A 387 8.26 -13.75 -1.22
CA ALA A 387 7.30 -14.82 -1.47
C ALA A 387 6.18 -14.89 -0.42
N SER A 388 6.47 -14.59 0.86
CA SER A 388 5.57 -14.88 1.97
C SER A 388 5.36 -13.68 2.88
N TYR A 389 4.10 -13.39 3.24
CA TYR A 389 3.78 -12.42 4.29
C TYR A 389 4.00 -13.04 5.67
N VAL A 390 5.25 -13.14 6.11
CA VAL A 390 5.60 -13.74 7.40
C VAL A 390 5.28 -12.78 8.56
N THR A 391 4.60 -13.29 9.59
CA THR A 391 4.24 -12.50 10.79
C THR A 391 5.17 -12.78 11.96
N VAL A 392 5.18 -11.88 12.95
CA VAL A 392 5.90 -12.12 14.22
C VAL A 392 5.35 -13.35 14.94
N SER A 393 4.02 -13.53 14.96
CA SER A 393 3.37 -14.73 15.48
C SER A 393 3.88 -16.00 14.78
N GLN A 394 3.93 -16.00 13.45
CA GLN A 394 4.45 -17.15 12.69
C GLN A 394 5.89 -17.49 13.07
N LEU A 395 6.77 -16.49 13.19
CA LEU A 395 8.16 -16.73 13.55
C LEU A 395 8.31 -17.33 14.94
N LEU A 396 7.55 -16.83 15.93
CA LEU A 396 7.60 -17.36 17.29
C LEU A 396 7.07 -18.81 17.35
N HIS A 397 6.04 -19.15 16.57
CA HIS A 397 5.57 -20.54 16.45
C HIS A 397 6.52 -21.43 15.64
N ALA A 398 7.20 -20.87 14.63
CA ALA A 398 8.16 -21.60 13.81
C ALA A 398 9.40 -21.99 14.62
N PHE A 399 9.83 -21.14 15.54
CA PHE A 399 10.99 -21.32 16.41
C PHE A 399 10.60 -21.25 17.90
N PRO A 400 9.88 -22.27 18.42
CA PRO A 400 9.30 -22.25 19.76
C PRO A 400 10.32 -22.20 20.91
N SER A 401 11.58 -22.56 20.65
CA SER A 401 12.65 -22.44 21.64
C SER A 401 13.14 -20.99 21.83
N SER A 402 12.76 -20.09 20.92
CA SER A 402 13.12 -18.67 20.95
C SER A 402 12.15 -17.84 21.79
N GLN A 403 12.61 -17.33 22.93
CA GLN A 403 11.79 -16.54 23.85
C GLN A 403 12.45 -15.21 24.21
N PRO A 404 12.56 -14.26 23.26
CA PRO A 404 13.15 -12.96 23.55
C PRO A 404 12.33 -12.18 24.59
N PRO A 405 12.97 -11.44 25.51
CA PRO A 405 12.29 -10.49 26.37
C PRO A 405 11.50 -9.48 25.53
N LEU A 406 10.25 -9.22 25.91
CA LEU A 406 9.36 -8.35 25.13
C LEU A 406 9.94 -6.95 24.89
N ASP A 407 10.62 -6.35 25.85
CA ASP A 407 11.25 -5.04 25.67
C ASP A 407 12.39 -5.08 24.63
N HIS A 408 13.16 -6.16 24.57
CA HIS A 408 14.15 -6.35 23.51
C HIS A 408 13.49 -6.59 22.14
N LEU A 409 12.39 -7.36 22.08
CA LEU A 409 11.61 -7.55 20.86
C LEU A 409 11.03 -6.21 20.36
N LEU A 410 10.46 -5.39 21.24
CA LEU A 410 9.93 -4.06 20.88
C LEU A 410 11.01 -3.11 20.35
N SER A 411 12.29 -3.34 20.69
CA SER A 411 13.42 -2.55 20.19
C SER A 411 13.71 -2.79 18.70
N VAL A 412 13.27 -3.93 18.14
CA VAL A 412 13.51 -4.31 16.74
C VAL A 412 12.26 -4.30 15.85
N LEU A 413 11.06 -4.28 16.46
CA LEU A 413 9.81 -4.22 15.72
C LEU A 413 9.58 -2.84 15.11
N HIS A 414 8.91 -2.81 13.94
CA HIS A 414 8.52 -1.56 13.31
C HIS A 414 7.41 -0.87 14.10
N THR A 415 7.29 0.45 13.91
CA THR A 415 6.17 1.22 14.48
C THR A 415 4.88 0.91 13.72
N LEU A 416 3.77 0.78 14.43
CA LEU A 416 2.45 0.60 13.82
C LEU A 416 1.96 1.92 13.20
N MET A 417 1.95 2.00 11.86
CA MET A 417 1.59 3.22 11.14
C MET A 417 0.07 3.39 10.98
N PRO A 418 -0.46 4.62 10.98
CA PRO A 418 -1.84 4.88 10.57
C PRO A 418 -2.10 4.54 9.10
N ARG A 419 -3.35 4.22 8.76
CA ARG A 419 -3.80 3.90 7.39
C ARG A 419 -4.73 5.01 6.89
N PHE A 420 -4.50 5.46 5.66
CA PHE A 420 -5.24 6.57 5.07
C PHE A 420 -6.38 6.06 4.18
N TYR A 421 -7.52 6.72 4.25
CA TYR A 421 -8.72 6.41 3.45
C TYR A 421 -9.30 7.70 2.88
N SER A 422 -9.49 7.72 1.55
CA SER A 422 -10.02 8.88 0.84
C SER A 422 -11.52 9.04 1.11
N LEU A 423 -11.96 10.29 1.29
CA LEU A 423 -13.35 10.63 1.50
C LEU A 423 -14.16 10.35 0.24
N SER A 424 -15.31 9.70 0.39
CA SER A 424 -16.15 9.21 -0.71
C SER A 424 -17.38 10.07 -1.01
N GLN A 425 -17.39 11.31 -0.52
CA GLN A 425 -18.52 12.24 -0.60
C GLN A 425 -18.06 13.70 -0.46
N ASP A 426 -18.97 14.67 -0.61
CA ASP A 426 -18.74 16.09 -0.31
C ASP A 426 -19.04 16.46 1.16
N PRO A 427 -18.03 16.53 2.07
CA PRO A 427 -18.25 16.67 3.52
C PRO A 427 -18.94 17.95 3.98
N LEU A 428 -19.14 18.91 3.08
CA LEU A 428 -19.96 20.09 3.35
C LEU A 428 -21.46 19.79 3.20
N LEU A 429 -21.82 18.69 2.54
CA LEU A 429 -23.18 18.24 2.30
C LEU A 429 -23.62 17.11 3.21
N SER A 430 -22.76 16.13 3.50
CA SER A 430 -23.25 14.96 4.23
C SER A 430 -23.59 15.32 5.67
N HIS A 431 -24.88 15.15 5.96
CA HIS A 431 -25.43 15.31 7.28
C HIS A 431 -26.55 14.30 7.48
N ALA A 432 -26.62 13.73 8.67
CA ALA A 432 -27.80 12.98 9.11
C ALA A 432 -28.69 13.89 9.95
N THR A 433 -30.00 13.84 9.69
CA THR A 433 -31.01 14.51 10.51
C THR A 433 -31.90 13.46 11.15
N LYS A 434 -31.82 13.31 12.48
CA LYS A 434 -32.71 12.44 13.27
C LYS A 434 -33.42 13.34 14.29
N GLY A 435 -34.69 13.66 14.03
CA GLY A 435 -35.43 14.64 14.83
C GLY A 435 -34.87 16.06 14.68
N THR A 436 -34.48 16.68 15.79
CA THR A 436 -33.92 18.06 15.82
C THR A 436 -32.40 18.13 15.73
N GLN A 437 -31.69 17.00 15.84
CA GLN A 437 -30.23 16.95 15.80
C GLN A 437 -29.73 16.77 14.37
N LYS A 438 -28.85 17.68 13.94
CA LYS A 438 -28.12 17.61 12.68
C LYS A 438 -26.68 17.17 12.97
N ARG A 439 -26.29 16.01 12.46
CA ARG A 439 -24.94 15.45 12.61
C ARG A 439 -24.15 15.65 11.33
N ARG A 440 -22.89 16.06 11.44
CA ARG A 440 -21.96 16.17 10.31
C ARG A 440 -21.26 14.83 10.11
N LEU A 441 -21.24 14.33 8.86
CA LEU A 441 -20.67 13.03 8.57
C LEU A 441 -19.53 13.14 7.54
N VAL A 442 -18.53 12.26 7.69
CA VAL A 442 -17.58 11.92 6.63
C VAL A 442 -17.77 10.48 6.24
N GLU A 443 -17.62 10.18 4.94
CA GLU A 443 -17.86 8.84 4.42
C GLU A 443 -16.60 8.28 3.79
N VAL A 444 -16.29 7.01 4.05
CA VAL A 444 -15.16 6.31 3.42
C VAL A 444 -15.58 4.93 2.95
N ALA A 445 -14.91 4.41 1.92
CA ALA A 445 -15.00 3.01 1.52
C ALA A 445 -13.68 2.29 1.78
N VAL A 446 -13.76 1.06 2.28
CA VAL A 446 -12.60 0.25 2.64
C VAL A 446 -12.78 -1.15 2.07
N THR A 447 -11.93 -1.53 1.12
CA THR A 447 -11.81 -2.93 0.69
C THR A 447 -10.89 -3.69 1.64
N VAL A 448 -11.31 -4.86 2.09
CA VAL A 448 -10.52 -5.72 2.97
C VAL A 448 -9.35 -6.31 2.19
N ALA A 449 -8.15 -6.11 2.71
CA ALA A 449 -6.94 -6.73 2.18
C ALA A 449 -6.78 -8.10 2.85
N GLU A 450 -6.62 -9.14 2.05
CA GLU A 450 -6.49 -10.52 2.54
C GLU A 450 -5.24 -11.19 1.98
N SER A 451 -4.63 -12.05 2.80
CA SER A 451 -3.52 -12.90 2.41
C SER A 451 -3.64 -14.27 3.07
N GLY A 452 -3.01 -15.30 2.49
CA GLY A 452 -3.00 -16.63 3.07
C GLY A 452 -2.41 -16.63 4.49
N ASP A 453 -3.04 -17.36 5.40
CA ASP A 453 -2.55 -17.51 6.77
C ASP A 453 -1.84 -18.87 6.94
N TRP A 454 -0.71 -18.86 7.64
CA TRP A 454 0.01 -20.08 8.04
C TRP A 454 -0.85 -20.95 8.97
N LYS A 455 -1.78 -20.34 9.73
CA LYS A 455 -2.78 -21.06 10.54
C LYS A 455 -3.82 -21.78 9.66
N GLY A 456 -3.87 -21.47 8.37
CA GLY A 456 -4.86 -21.94 7.40
C GLY A 456 -5.95 -20.89 7.19
N GLY A 457 -6.51 -20.83 5.98
CA GLY A 457 -7.50 -19.82 5.61
C GLY A 457 -6.85 -18.49 5.19
N GLN A 458 -7.57 -17.39 5.43
CA GLN A 458 -7.15 -16.04 5.05
C GLN A 458 -7.00 -15.16 6.30
N ARG A 459 -6.05 -14.25 6.22
CA ARG A 459 -5.74 -13.22 7.20
C ARG A 459 -6.00 -11.85 6.61
N THR A 460 -6.59 -10.96 7.38
CA THR A 460 -6.82 -9.57 6.97
C THR A 460 -5.62 -8.68 7.27
N GLY A 461 -5.38 -7.64 6.47
CA GLY A 461 -4.45 -6.56 6.81
C GLY A 461 -4.84 -5.82 8.10
N VAL A 462 -3.89 -5.16 8.77
CA VAL A 462 -4.13 -4.50 10.07
C VAL A 462 -5.24 -3.44 9.98
N GLY A 463 -5.08 -2.49 9.04
CA GLY A 463 -6.01 -1.36 8.89
C GLY A 463 -7.38 -1.78 8.38
N SER A 464 -7.42 -2.42 7.21
CA SER A 464 -8.69 -2.82 6.61
C SER A 464 -9.40 -3.94 7.37
N GLY A 465 -8.65 -4.84 8.05
CA GLY A 465 -9.22 -5.82 8.97
C GLY A 465 -9.76 -5.20 10.26
N PHE A 466 -9.13 -4.13 10.78
CA PHE A 466 -9.70 -3.34 11.88
C PHE A 466 -11.03 -2.72 11.47
N MET A 467 -11.06 -2.04 10.32
CA MET A 467 -12.29 -1.44 9.77
C MET A 467 -13.37 -2.50 9.53
N GLU A 468 -13.03 -3.67 8.99
CA GLU A 468 -13.98 -4.78 8.83
C GLU A 468 -14.61 -5.19 10.17
N ARG A 469 -13.81 -5.37 11.23
CA ARG A 469 -14.35 -5.76 12.54
C ARG A 469 -15.35 -4.72 13.06
N VAL A 470 -15.04 -3.43 12.88
CA VAL A 470 -15.93 -2.32 13.22
C VAL A 470 -17.23 -2.38 12.40
N ALA A 471 -17.15 -2.56 11.07
CA ALA A 471 -18.33 -2.65 10.21
C ALA A 471 -19.22 -3.85 10.57
N ARG A 472 -18.62 -5.01 10.87
CA ARG A 472 -19.36 -6.22 11.25
C ARG A 472 -20.16 -6.04 12.54
N GLN A 473 -19.62 -5.33 13.53
CA GLN A 473 -20.37 -5.02 14.74
C GLN A 473 -21.66 -4.24 14.44
N VAL A 474 -21.59 -3.27 13.53
CA VAL A 474 -22.76 -2.50 13.09
C VAL A 474 -23.73 -3.39 12.31
N VAL A 475 -23.25 -4.08 11.28
CA VAL A 475 -24.08 -4.93 10.41
C VAL A 475 -24.76 -6.07 11.18
N ASP A 476 -24.06 -6.70 12.13
CA ASP A 476 -24.62 -7.80 12.91
C ASP A 476 -25.62 -7.29 13.97
N ALA A 477 -25.43 -6.08 14.51
CA ALA A 477 -26.41 -5.42 15.36
C ALA A 477 -27.71 -5.11 14.60
N GLU A 478 -27.63 -4.59 13.37
CA GLU A 478 -28.80 -4.34 12.53
C GLU A 478 -29.58 -5.62 12.21
N LYS A 479 -28.88 -6.72 11.89
CA LYS A 479 -29.51 -8.03 11.69
C LYS A 479 -30.25 -8.53 12.93
N GLN A 480 -29.82 -8.12 14.12
CA GLN A 480 -30.48 -8.42 15.39
C GLN A 480 -31.60 -7.42 15.73
N GLY A 481 -31.85 -6.43 14.89
CA GLY A 481 -32.83 -5.37 15.12
C GLY A 481 -32.39 -4.30 16.11
N ILE A 482 -31.09 -4.21 16.42
CA ILE A 482 -30.51 -3.18 17.29
C ILE A 482 -30.17 -1.96 16.41
N ASP A 483 -30.59 -0.77 16.86
CA ASP A 483 -30.27 0.50 16.17
C ASP A 483 -28.76 0.80 16.29
N PRO A 484 -28.01 0.88 15.17
CA PRO A 484 -26.57 1.19 15.18
C PRO A 484 -26.20 2.44 15.95
N SER A 485 -27.08 3.44 15.97
CA SER A 485 -26.82 4.70 16.68
C SER A 485 -26.78 4.57 18.20
N THR A 486 -27.16 3.41 18.74
CA THR A 486 -27.06 3.07 20.17
C THR A 486 -25.75 2.36 20.53
N LEU A 487 -24.94 1.98 19.54
CA LEU A 487 -23.67 1.31 19.75
C LEU A 487 -22.58 2.35 20.10
N ASP A 488 -21.79 2.09 21.13
CA ASP A 488 -20.63 2.93 21.52
C ASP A 488 -19.37 2.57 20.70
N ILE A 489 -19.47 2.56 19.37
CA ILE A 489 -18.39 2.13 18.48
C ILE A 489 -17.64 3.35 17.94
N HIS A 490 -16.31 3.31 18.03
CA HIS A 490 -15.46 4.42 17.64
C HIS A 490 -14.30 3.99 16.74
N ILE A 491 -13.89 4.91 15.88
CA ILE A 491 -12.69 4.81 15.05
C ILE A 491 -11.70 5.87 15.52
N PRO A 492 -10.52 5.48 16.02
CA PRO A 492 -9.44 6.44 16.30
C PRO A 492 -8.88 6.97 14.98
N MET A 493 -9.23 8.21 14.66
CA MET A 493 -8.84 8.85 13.40
C MET A 493 -8.38 10.28 13.57
N PHE A 494 -7.74 10.81 12.55
CA PHE A 494 -7.41 12.22 12.41
C PHE A 494 -7.63 12.65 10.96
N ARG A 495 -7.78 13.94 10.72
CA ARG A 495 -7.87 14.48 9.37
C ARG A 495 -6.54 14.27 8.64
N GLY A 496 -6.59 13.65 7.46
CA GLY A 496 -5.41 13.41 6.64
C GLY A 496 -4.76 14.72 6.19
N LEU A 497 -3.45 14.69 5.95
CA LEU A 497 -2.69 15.84 5.46
C LEU A 497 -3.28 16.32 4.12
N MET A 498 -3.60 17.61 4.01
CA MET A 498 -4.16 18.24 2.79
C MET A 498 -3.23 18.25 1.57
N ALA A 499 -2.10 17.55 1.65
CA ALA A 499 -1.22 17.35 0.50
C ALA A 499 -1.77 16.32 -0.49
N ASN A 500 -2.98 15.76 -0.28
CA ASN A 500 -3.61 14.93 -1.29
C ASN A 500 -3.86 15.77 -2.56
N PRO A 501 -3.24 15.42 -3.71
CA PRO A 501 -3.47 16.11 -4.97
C PRO A 501 -4.96 16.20 -5.36
N LEU A 502 -5.79 15.24 -4.95
CA LEU A 502 -7.24 15.24 -5.15
C LEU A 502 -7.95 16.38 -4.40
N ALA A 503 -7.41 16.84 -3.26
CA ALA A 503 -8.01 17.91 -2.45
C ALA A 503 -7.75 19.32 -3.01
N THR A 504 -7.03 19.44 -4.13
CA THR A 504 -6.68 20.72 -4.75
C THR A 504 -7.94 21.46 -5.20
N ARG A 505 -8.08 22.72 -4.77
CA ARG A 505 -9.15 23.60 -5.24
C ARG A 505 -8.77 24.20 -6.59
N PHE A 506 -9.68 24.07 -7.56
CA PHE A 506 -9.48 24.61 -8.89
C PHE A 506 -10.32 25.88 -9.07
N ALA A 507 -9.74 26.88 -9.74
CA ALA A 507 -10.38 28.18 -9.96
C ALA A 507 -11.53 28.12 -10.98
N SER A 508 -11.54 27.10 -11.86
CA SER A 508 -12.51 26.98 -12.94
C SER A 508 -13.11 25.57 -13.04
N ASP A 509 -14.38 25.55 -13.44
CA ASP A 509 -15.21 24.36 -13.56
C ASP A 509 -15.07 23.67 -14.93
N GLY A 510 -13.84 23.34 -15.31
CA GLY A 510 -13.51 22.64 -16.56
C GLY A 510 -14.01 21.19 -16.62
N PRO A 511 -13.96 20.56 -17.81
CA PRO A 511 -14.35 19.17 -17.98
C PRO A 511 -13.44 18.21 -17.17
N MET A 512 -14.01 17.12 -16.67
CA MET A 512 -13.30 16.16 -15.81
C MET A 512 -13.54 14.72 -16.23
N LEU A 513 -12.47 13.95 -16.37
CA LEU A 513 -12.52 12.49 -16.53
C LEU A 513 -11.96 11.83 -15.27
N LEU A 514 -12.74 10.95 -14.65
CA LEU A 514 -12.46 10.29 -13.39
C LEU A 514 -12.32 8.78 -13.64
N ILE A 515 -11.13 8.22 -13.51
CA ILE A 515 -10.82 6.82 -13.84
C ILE A 515 -10.51 6.08 -12.55
N GLY A 516 -11.42 5.19 -12.13
CA GLY A 516 -11.31 4.50 -10.84
C GLY A 516 -11.61 3.02 -10.96
N ALA A 517 -10.79 2.16 -10.36
CA ALA A 517 -11.06 0.71 -10.30
C ALA A 517 -11.28 0.24 -8.86
N GLY A 518 -12.30 -0.60 -8.65
CA GLY A 518 -12.71 -1.05 -7.32
C GLY A 518 -12.99 0.12 -6.38
N VAL A 519 -12.42 0.08 -5.18
CA VAL A 519 -12.54 1.17 -4.19
C VAL A 519 -11.90 2.49 -4.63
N GLY A 520 -11.10 2.49 -5.70
CA GLY A 520 -10.61 3.71 -6.37
C GLY A 520 -11.71 4.64 -6.87
N VAL A 521 -12.93 4.14 -7.06
CA VAL A 521 -14.08 4.99 -7.42
C VAL A 521 -14.58 5.86 -6.27
N ALA A 522 -14.24 5.52 -5.01
CA ALA A 522 -14.79 6.14 -3.81
C ALA A 522 -14.65 7.66 -3.79
N PRO A 523 -13.46 8.26 -3.96
CA PRO A 523 -13.34 9.72 -3.94
C PRO A 523 -14.18 10.41 -5.01
N PHE A 524 -14.31 9.79 -6.20
CA PHE A 524 -15.01 10.38 -7.34
C PHE A 524 -16.50 10.60 -7.12
N ARG A 525 -17.13 9.85 -6.22
CA ARG A 525 -18.52 10.11 -5.81
C ARG A 525 -18.67 11.52 -5.23
N GLY A 526 -17.74 11.96 -4.37
CA GLY A 526 -17.73 13.32 -3.83
C GLY A 526 -17.47 14.40 -4.90
N PHE A 527 -16.58 14.12 -5.86
CA PHE A 527 -16.34 15.04 -6.99
C PHE A 527 -17.58 15.24 -7.84
N VAL A 528 -18.27 14.16 -8.19
CA VAL A 528 -19.52 14.21 -8.97
C VAL A 528 -20.58 15.00 -8.19
N GLN A 529 -20.84 14.65 -6.93
CA GLN A 529 -21.82 15.36 -6.08
C GLN A 529 -21.53 16.87 -6.01
N ARG A 530 -20.27 17.26 -5.82
CA ARG A 530 -19.87 18.67 -5.78
C ARG A 530 -20.07 19.38 -7.11
N ARG A 531 -19.73 18.72 -8.23
CA ARG A 531 -19.91 19.29 -9.58
C ARG A 531 -21.37 19.50 -9.92
N LEU A 532 -22.25 18.62 -9.47
CA LEU A 532 -23.69 18.70 -9.76
C LEU A 532 -24.41 19.85 -9.08
N LYS A 533 -23.81 20.49 -8.07
CA LYS A 533 -24.32 21.75 -7.51
C LYS A 533 -24.31 22.89 -8.52
N SER A 534 -23.37 22.86 -9.46
CA SER A 534 -23.27 23.87 -10.50
C SER A 534 -24.06 23.38 -11.72
N ALA A 535 -25.21 24.01 -12.01
CA ALA A 535 -26.07 23.66 -13.14
C ALA A 535 -25.32 23.64 -14.49
N ASN A 536 -24.21 24.40 -14.61
CA ASN A 536 -23.37 24.49 -15.79
C ASN A 536 -22.39 23.30 -15.96
N CYS A 537 -22.33 22.37 -15.00
CA CYS A 537 -21.32 21.31 -14.95
C CYS A 537 -21.85 19.89 -15.15
N ALA A 538 -23.17 19.70 -15.19
CA ALA A 538 -23.78 18.36 -15.25
C ALA A 538 -23.34 17.51 -16.46
N ASN A 539 -22.95 18.15 -17.58
CA ASN A 539 -22.48 17.48 -18.80
C ASN A 539 -20.96 17.59 -19.01
N LYS A 540 -20.20 17.79 -17.93
CA LYS A 540 -18.74 18.02 -17.97
C LYS A 540 -17.96 17.08 -17.05
N VAL A 541 -18.59 16.01 -16.58
CA VAL A 541 -17.96 15.03 -15.71
C VAL A 541 -18.25 13.63 -16.22
N TRP A 542 -17.20 12.83 -16.34
CA TRP A 542 -17.28 11.44 -16.79
C TRP A 542 -16.51 10.55 -15.82
N VAL A 543 -17.06 9.38 -15.52
CA VAL A 543 -16.49 8.37 -14.63
C VAL A 543 -16.31 7.07 -15.39
N LEU A 544 -15.10 6.53 -15.41
CA LEU A 544 -14.82 5.16 -15.86
C LEU A 544 -14.58 4.31 -14.61
N GLN A 545 -15.51 3.42 -14.30
CA GLN A 545 -15.44 2.54 -13.13
C GLN A 545 -15.08 1.11 -13.54
N GLY A 546 -13.91 0.63 -13.13
CA GLY A 546 -13.50 -0.76 -13.30
C GLY A 546 -14.02 -1.65 -12.17
N VAL A 547 -14.73 -2.72 -12.52
CA VAL A 547 -15.24 -3.76 -11.59
C VAL A 547 -15.01 -5.15 -12.17
N ARG A 548 -15.12 -6.19 -11.35
CA ARG A 548 -15.08 -7.58 -11.85
C ARG A 548 -16.41 -7.97 -12.49
N ASP A 549 -17.46 -7.80 -11.70
CA ASP A 549 -18.84 -8.17 -12.01
C ASP A 549 -19.76 -7.09 -11.45
N SER A 550 -20.57 -6.47 -12.31
CA SER A 550 -21.50 -5.40 -11.93
C SER A 550 -22.57 -5.84 -10.92
N LEU A 551 -22.85 -7.14 -10.81
CA LEU A 551 -23.82 -7.66 -9.84
C LEU A 551 -23.23 -7.84 -8.43
N LEU A 552 -21.90 -7.86 -8.31
CA LEU A 552 -21.21 -8.18 -7.05
C LEU A 552 -20.34 -7.04 -6.53
N ASP A 553 -19.61 -6.36 -7.43
CA ASP A 553 -18.52 -5.46 -7.08
C ASP A 553 -18.78 -4.01 -7.54
N GLU A 554 -19.99 -3.69 -8.01
CA GLU A 554 -20.37 -2.33 -8.41
C GLU A 554 -20.65 -1.43 -7.21
N LEU A 555 -19.60 -0.77 -6.73
CA LEU A 555 -19.70 0.14 -5.60
C LEU A 555 -20.59 1.35 -5.94
N TYR A 556 -21.42 1.75 -4.97
CA TYR A 556 -22.28 2.95 -5.01
C TYR A 556 -23.32 2.99 -6.13
N ARG A 557 -23.77 1.83 -6.63
CA ARG A 557 -24.87 1.77 -7.58
C ARG A 557 -26.14 2.39 -6.98
N GLY A 558 -26.74 3.36 -7.66
CA GLY A 558 -27.92 4.10 -7.23
C GLY A 558 -27.64 5.33 -6.35
N GLU A 559 -26.37 5.63 -6.04
CA GLU A 559 -26.01 6.59 -4.97
C GLU A 559 -25.22 7.82 -5.45
N TRP A 560 -25.27 8.12 -6.75
CA TRP A 560 -24.50 9.22 -7.35
C TRP A 560 -25.24 10.56 -7.38
N GLY A 561 -26.55 10.56 -7.13
CA GLY A 561 -27.38 11.78 -7.17
C GLY A 561 -27.67 12.31 -8.59
N VAL A 562 -27.41 11.50 -9.61
CA VAL A 562 -27.65 11.79 -11.04
C VAL A 562 -28.14 10.57 -11.79
N ASP A 563 -28.62 10.80 -13.02
CA ASP A 563 -28.73 9.77 -14.04
C ASP A 563 -27.35 9.20 -14.37
N GLU A 564 -27.01 8.08 -13.71
CA GLU A 564 -25.71 7.43 -13.77
C GLU A 564 -25.31 7.06 -15.18
N ALA A 565 -26.26 6.71 -16.05
CA ALA A 565 -25.99 6.31 -17.42
C ALA A 565 -25.38 7.45 -18.26
N LYS A 566 -25.52 8.71 -17.84
CA LYS A 566 -24.94 9.88 -18.52
C LYS A 566 -23.53 10.23 -18.06
N VAL A 567 -23.17 9.84 -16.84
CA VAL A 567 -21.91 10.26 -16.19
C VAL A 567 -20.95 9.09 -16.05
N ARG A 568 -21.45 7.87 -15.84
CA ARG A 568 -20.65 6.72 -15.40
C ARG A 568 -20.71 5.58 -16.42
N THR A 569 -19.53 5.14 -16.85
CA THR A 569 -19.33 3.93 -17.65
C THR A 569 -18.74 2.86 -16.74
N VAL A 570 -19.41 1.71 -16.61
CA VAL A 570 -18.94 0.56 -15.83
C VAL A 570 -18.25 -0.44 -16.75
N VAL A 571 -16.99 -0.73 -16.47
CA VAL A 571 -16.12 -1.64 -17.22
C VAL A 571 -15.93 -2.92 -16.42
N GLN A 572 -16.31 -4.07 -17.01
CA GLN A 572 -16.32 -5.36 -16.33
C GLN A 572 -15.17 -6.25 -16.82
N SER A 573 -14.30 -6.69 -15.91
CA SER A 573 -13.14 -7.52 -16.25
C SER A 573 -13.43 -9.02 -16.32
N ARG A 574 -14.55 -9.50 -15.76
CA ARG A 574 -14.88 -10.93 -15.70
C ARG A 574 -16.23 -11.30 -16.31
N LYS A 575 -16.95 -10.34 -16.89
CA LYS A 575 -18.24 -10.55 -17.56
C LYS A 575 -18.31 -9.74 -18.85
N GLY A 576 -19.12 -10.24 -19.79
CA GLY A 576 -19.33 -9.60 -21.08
C GLY A 576 -18.08 -9.66 -21.94
N GLU A 577 -17.63 -8.51 -22.44
CA GLU A 577 -16.43 -8.39 -23.29
C GLU A 577 -15.11 -8.49 -22.51
N SER A 578 -15.15 -8.61 -21.18
CA SER A 578 -13.99 -8.78 -20.29
C SER A 578 -12.86 -7.78 -20.58
N LYS A 579 -13.06 -6.54 -20.16
CA LYS A 579 -12.14 -5.42 -20.37
C LYS A 579 -11.74 -4.79 -19.03
N TYR A 580 -10.61 -4.11 -19.01
CA TYR A 580 -10.21 -3.23 -17.92
C TYR A 580 -10.37 -1.75 -18.33
N VAL A 581 -10.17 -0.86 -17.37
CA VAL A 581 -10.39 0.58 -17.58
C VAL A 581 -9.44 1.16 -18.62
N GLN A 582 -8.23 0.64 -18.77
CA GLN A 582 -7.27 1.13 -19.76
C GLN A 582 -7.70 0.83 -21.21
N GLU A 583 -8.41 -0.28 -21.46
CA GLU A 583 -9.00 -0.52 -22.79
C GLU A 583 -10.16 0.45 -23.05
N GLU A 584 -10.96 0.77 -22.03
CA GLU A 584 -12.04 1.75 -22.18
C GLU A 584 -11.49 3.18 -22.39
N VAL A 585 -10.37 3.53 -21.76
CA VAL A 585 -9.64 4.78 -22.03
C VAL A 585 -9.25 4.90 -23.50
N ARG A 586 -8.70 3.83 -24.08
CA ARG A 586 -8.38 3.79 -25.53
C ARG A 586 -9.63 3.88 -26.38
N HIS A 587 -10.69 3.15 -26.02
CA HIS A 587 -11.95 3.15 -26.74
C HIS A 587 -12.60 4.54 -26.76
N GLN A 588 -12.52 5.28 -25.65
CA GLN A 588 -13.01 6.64 -25.51
C GLN A 588 -11.93 7.70 -25.76
N ALA A 589 -10.98 7.44 -26.66
CA ALA A 589 -9.86 8.34 -26.97
C ALA A 589 -10.31 9.78 -27.32
N ASP A 590 -11.44 9.94 -28.03
CA ASP A 590 -12.00 11.26 -28.35
C ASP A 590 -12.44 12.03 -27.11
N LEU A 591 -13.06 11.37 -26.14
CA LEU A 591 -13.44 11.98 -24.87
C LEU A 591 -12.20 12.35 -24.05
N VAL A 592 -11.25 11.42 -23.92
CA VAL A 592 -9.99 11.65 -23.19
C VAL A 592 -9.27 12.87 -23.76
N TRP A 593 -9.13 12.93 -25.08
CA TRP A 593 -8.50 14.05 -25.78
C TRP A 593 -9.27 15.36 -25.61
N PHE A 594 -10.60 15.33 -25.77
CA PHE A 594 -11.48 16.48 -25.55
C PHE A 594 -11.28 17.07 -24.14
N VAL A 595 -11.24 16.22 -23.12
CA VAL A 595 -11.06 16.66 -21.73
C VAL A 595 -9.66 17.24 -21.55
N ILE A 596 -8.58 16.50 -21.83
CA ILE A 596 -7.22 16.96 -21.48
C ILE A 596 -6.73 18.15 -22.32
N ASN A 597 -7.29 18.33 -23.52
CA ASN A 597 -6.96 19.45 -24.40
C ASN A 597 -7.79 20.72 -24.10
N ALA A 598 -8.84 20.63 -23.27
CA ALA A 598 -9.53 21.81 -22.79
C ALA A 598 -8.61 22.64 -21.86
N LEU A 599 -8.76 23.97 -21.89
CA LEU A 599 -7.92 24.91 -21.13
C LEU A 599 -7.84 24.55 -19.64
N ASP A 600 -8.96 24.11 -19.07
CA ASP A 600 -9.10 23.74 -17.66
C ASP A 600 -9.59 22.31 -17.45
N GLY A 601 -9.42 21.47 -18.46
CA GLY A 601 -9.78 20.07 -18.37
C GLY A 601 -8.83 19.25 -17.52
N ARG A 602 -9.36 18.21 -16.86
CA ARG A 602 -8.61 17.42 -15.87
C ARG A 602 -8.91 15.93 -15.96
N VAL A 603 -7.87 15.12 -15.76
CA VAL A 603 -7.95 13.66 -15.70
C VAL A 603 -7.47 13.21 -14.34
N PHE A 604 -8.29 12.44 -13.64
CA PHE A 604 -7.99 11.88 -12.34
C PHE A 604 -7.95 10.36 -12.41
N VAL A 605 -6.94 9.73 -11.81
CA VAL A 605 -6.80 8.27 -11.75
C VAL A 605 -6.68 7.84 -10.30
N CYS A 606 -7.46 6.84 -9.89
CA CYS A 606 -7.48 6.38 -8.50
C CYS A 606 -7.66 4.85 -8.40
N GLY A 607 -6.84 4.18 -7.60
CA GLY A 607 -6.88 2.72 -7.43
C GLY A 607 -5.50 2.06 -7.31
N SER A 608 -5.42 0.77 -7.62
CA SER A 608 -4.15 0.01 -7.58
C SER A 608 -3.11 0.63 -8.51
N GLY A 609 -1.93 0.95 -7.99
CA GLY A 609 -0.82 1.44 -8.82
C GLY A 609 -0.33 0.39 -9.79
N LYS A 610 -0.14 -0.84 -9.30
CA LYS A 610 0.30 -1.97 -10.11
C LYS A 610 -0.82 -2.46 -11.00
N GLY A 611 -0.52 -2.67 -12.28
CA GLY A 611 -1.46 -3.14 -13.29
C GLY A 611 -2.44 -2.05 -13.74
N MET A 612 -3.27 -1.50 -12.84
CA MET A 612 -4.27 -0.50 -13.23
C MET A 612 -3.64 0.87 -13.52
N GLY A 613 -2.91 1.47 -12.57
CA GLY A 613 -2.28 2.78 -12.76
C GLY A 613 -1.31 2.80 -13.96
N GLU A 614 -0.40 1.83 -14.01
CA GLU A 614 0.55 1.65 -15.12
C GLU A 614 -0.15 1.44 -16.47
N GLY A 615 -1.21 0.61 -16.48
CA GLY A 615 -2.00 0.34 -17.67
C GLY A 615 -2.75 1.57 -18.19
N VAL A 616 -3.32 2.37 -17.28
CA VAL A 616 -4.02 3.62 -17.63
C VAL A 616 -3.02 4.66 -18.13
N GLU A 617 -1.86 4.81 -17.51
CA GLU A 617 -0.82 5.73 -17.98
C GLU A 617 -0.38 5.40 -19.42
N ALA A 618 -0.13 4.12 -19.69
CA ALA A 618 0.20 3.66 -21.04
C ALA A 618 -0.94 3.95 -22.04
N ALA A 619 -2.20 3.69 -21.66
CA ALA A 619 -3.35 4.00 -22.50
C ALA A 619 -3.51 5.50 -22.78
N LEU A 620 -3.23 6.36 -21.79
CA LEU A 620 -3.25 7.81 -21.95
C LEU A 620 -2.15 8.29 -22.91
N VAL A 621 -0.96 7.69 -22.85
CA VAL A 621 0.13 7.94 -23.82
C VAL A 621 -0.31 7.56 -25.23
N ASP A 622 -0.90 6.38 -25.42
CA ASP A 622 -1.43 5.93 -26.71
C ASP A 622 -2.46 6.91 -27.29
N VAL A 623 -3.38 7.41 -26.45
CA VAL A 623 -4.38 8.41 -26.86
C VAL A 623 -3.71 9.70 -27.33
N ALA A 624 -2.70 10.18 -26.60
CA ALA A 624 -1.98 11.41 -26.97
C ALA A 624 -1.18 11.24 -28.27
N MET A 625 -0.59 10.07 -28.50
CA MET A 625 0.08 9.77 -29.77
C MET A 625 -0.90 9.82 -30.94
N VAL A 626 -2.05 9.15 -30.80
CA VAL A 626 -3.04 9.03 -31.88
C VAL A 626 -3.81 10.33 -32.14
N LYS A 627 -4.27 11.01 -31.09
CA LYS A 627 -5.13 12.21 -31.21
C LYS A 627 -4.33 13.51 -31.30
N GLY A 628 -3.13 13.53 -30.71
CA GLY A 628 -2.21 14.66 -30.80
C GLY A 628 -1.21 14.57 -31.94
N ASN A 629 -1.16 13.45 -32.67
CA ASN A 629 -0.15 13.16 -33.69
C ASN A 629 1.28 13.35 -33.15
N LEU A 630 1.50 12.85 -31.92
CA LEU A 630 2.77 12.91 -31.20
C LEU A 630 3.50 11.57 -31.31
N ASN A 631 4.82 11.59 -31.26
CA ASN A 631 5.58 10.36 -31.01
C ASN A 631 5.53 9.96 -29.52
N GLU A 632 6.06 8.79 -29.17
CA GLU A 632 5.98 8.25 -27.80
C GLU A 632 6.68 9.13 -26.76
N GLU A 633 7.84 9.70 -27.09
CA GLU A 633 8.59 10.57 -26.18
C GLU A 633 7.85 11.89 -25.95
N GLU A 634 7.31 12.48 -27.01
CA GLU A 634 6.48 13.69 -26.96
C GLU A 634 5.19 13.46 -26.16
N ALA A 635 4.54 12.30 -26.32
CA ALA A 635 3.34 11.96 -25.59
C ALA A 635 3.61 11.75 -24.09
N LYS A 636 4.73 11.12 -23.72
CA LYS A 636 5.17 11.03 -22.32
C LYS A 636 5.48 12.40 -21.73
N LEU A 637 6.17 13.26 -22.49
CA LEU A 637 6.45 14.63 -22.07
C LEU A 637 5.17 15.46 -21.93
N PHE A 638 4.20 15.29 -22.82
CA PHE A 638 2.88 15.92 -22.73
C PHE A 638 2.20 15.59 -21.40
N TRP A 639 2.10 14.32 -21.03
CA TRP A 639 1.48 13.91 -19.76
C TRP A 639 2.27 14.34 -18.53
N LYS A 640 3.60 14.36 -18.62
CA LYS A 640 4.44 14.94 -17.56
C LYS A 640 4.12 16.42 -17.34
N ASN A 641 4.03 17.21 -18.41
CA ASN A 641 3.67 18.63 -18.31
C ASN A 641 2.25 18.82 -17.77
N LYS A 642 1.30 17.94 -18.14
CA LYS A 642 -0.07 17.94 -17.59
C LYS A 642 -0.09 17.60 -16.10
N ASN A 643 0.79 16.72 -15.63
CA ASN A 643 0.95 16.40 -14.22
C ASN A 643 1.47 17.62 -13.44
N GLU A 644 2.57 18.23 -13.93
CA GLU A 644 3.16 19.42 -13.33
C GLU A 644 2.18 20.62 -13.29
N ALA A 645 1.29 20.73 -14.28
CA ALA A 645 0.23 21.74 -14.33
C ALA A 645 -1.01 21.40 -13.47
N GLY A 646 -1.05 20.25 -12.79
CA GLY A 646 -2.21 19.81 -12.00
C GLY A 646 -3.45 19.46 -12.84
N GLN A 647 -3.27 19.15 -14.13
CA GLN A 647 -4.33 18.71 -15.04
C GLN A 647 -4.45 17.19 -15.09
N TYR A 648 -3.35 16.46 -14.87
CA TYR A 648 -3.33 15.01 -14.68
C TYR A 648 -2.94 14.70 -13.24
N ILE A 649 -3.82 14.01 -12.51
CA ILE A 649 -3.62 13.69 -11.10
C ILE A 649 -3.88 12.20 -10.90
N ALA A 650 -2.86 11.47 -10.47
CA ALA A 650 -2.97 10.06 -10.11
C ALA A 650 -2.75 9.88 -8.61
N GLU A 651 -3.75 9.35 -7.91
CA GLU A 651 -3.63 8.85 -6.55
C GLU A 651 -3.75 7.34 -6.58
N THR A 652 -2.61 6.67 -6.75
CA THR A 652 -2.54 5.21 -6.78
C THR A 652 -1.81 4.67 -5.55
N TRP A 653 -2.26 3.50 -5.08
CA TRP A 653 -1.74 2.83 -3.88
C TRP A 653 -1.25 1.42 -4.18
#